data_AF-A0A524JA50-F1
#
_entry.id   AF-A0A524JA50-F1
#
_cell.length_a   1.000
_cell.length_b   1.000
_cell.length_c   1.000
_cell.angle_alpha   90.00
_cell.angle_beta   90.00
_cell.angle_gamma   90.00
#
_symmetry.space_group_name_H-M   'P 1'
#
loop_
_entity.id
_entity.type
_entity.pdbx_description
1 polymer ?
#
loop_
_entity_poly.entity_id
_entity_poly.type
_entity_poly.pdbx_seq_one_letter_code
_entity_poly.pdbx_strand_id
1 'polypeptide(L)'
;VDDGAGTAPLPGPDRIDPQLAGEPNHRSIWPAIYPRLLELVREHTSTILFVNNRRGAERLAKRLNEMVAEQHAEAHPDDDSPAPEIARAHHGSLAHEERTKVEELLKSGSLPCLVATSSLELGIDMGAVDLVIQVESPKSVARGIQRVGRAGHELGAVSKGRIFPKFRSDLLECAVVAKKMRAGEIEETVIPRHPLDVLAQHLVSMVADREWDVDEVEAVIKASEPYEELGREQFENVLDMLDGRYPSERFAELRPRLVWDRTAGTIRGRKGARQLAVTNAGTIPDRGLYGVHLPDGRRVGELDEEMVYEARPGQVFLLGASTWRIDDITRDRVIVTPAPGVPGAVPFWRGDGIGRTVELGRSIGEFSREAVAADPKDLARDYNLDALAAENLVAYLREQQAATRVVPSDETIVIERFRDEIGDWRLCILSPFGGRVHAAWGLALSARIRNEFELEADAIWSDDGIVVHLPDADDAPSPEIVTLEPDEVEDLIVGELSGSALFGARFREAAGRSLLIPRAYPGKRTPLWQQRLRAQSLLEVAKDFPRFPVTLETYREVLKDVLDLPALTEILRDIRSRKISLVEVETQSASPFASSLLFDYVATYMYEGDTPNAERRAAALALDRDLLRELLGQEELRELIDPAALDELEDSLQQRAGEARASDRDHLEQILRRLGDLTEAEAEQRVREGYSAASMLAKLKDERRAVEVRVAGEQRWIAAQDGGLYRDALGVPVPSGLPDAFLEPLPEPLVSLMRRYGRTHGPFPTAQPVNRYGIDVEPALKQMERAGDLVRGELLPGGTEREWCDP
;
A
#
# COMPACT_ATOMS: atom_id res chain seq x y z
N VAL A 1 35.42 -82.34 -41.29
CA VAL A 1 34.87 -82.80 -40.00
C VAL A 1 35.04 -81.60 -39.09
N ASP A 2 34.09 -80.66 -39.21
CA ASP A 2 33.18 -80.21 -38.12
C ASP A 2 33.99 -79.42 -37.07
N ASP A 3 33.77 -78.14 -36.78
CA ASP A 3 32.55 -77.34 -36.69
C ASP A 3 32.88 -75.84 -36.91
N GLY A 4 32.08 -75.12 -37.69
CA GLY A 4 32.40 -73.76 -38.16
C GLY A 4 32.02 -72.65 -37.17
N ALA A 5 33.03 -72.01 -36.57
CA ALA A 5 32.89 -70.75 -35.86
C ALA A 5 32.61 -69.61 -36.86
N GLY A 6 31.34 -69.18 -36.93
CA GLY A 6 30.90 -68.06 -37.75
C GLY A 6 30.98 -66.73 -37.00
N THR A 7 31.94 -65.89 -37.40
CA THR A 7 31.93 -64.45 -37.16
C THR A 7 30.76 -63.80 -37.93
N ALA A 8 29.87 -63.09 -37.25
CA ALA A 8 28.83 -62.26 -37.85
C ALA A 8 29.21 -60.75 -37.82
N PRO A 9 28.78 -59.94 -38.81
CA PRO A 9 29.27 -58.57 -39.04
C PRO A 9 28.41 -57.50 -38.34
N LEU A 10 29.00 -56.30 -38.17
CA LEU A 10 28.35 -55.09 -37.65
C LEU A 10 27.12 -54.65 -38.45
N PRO A 11 26.06 -54.16 -37.77
CA PRO A 11 25.25 -53.08 -38.30
C PRO A 11 24.97 -51.95 -37.28
N GLY A 12 25.14 -50.70 -37.73
CA GLY A 12 24.29 -49.53 -37.41
C GLY A 12 24.39 -48.87 -36.02
N PRO A 13 24.33 -47.52 -35.91
CA PRO A 13 24.19 -46.83 -34.64
C PRO A 13 22.73 -46.98 -34.17
N ASP A 14 22.49 -47.92 -33.28
CA ASP A 14 21.21 -48.02 -32.59
C ASP A 14 21.04 -46.83 -31.64
N ARG A 15 20.05 -46.01 -32.00
CA ARG A 15 19.28 -45.05 -31.20
C ARG A 15 19.68 -44.97 -29.72
N ILE A 16 20.45 -43.93 -29.40
CA ILE A 16 20.47 -43.37 -28.06
C ILE A 16 19.08 -42.78 -27.81
N ASP A 17 18.40 -43.30 -26.80
CA ASP A 17 17.12 -42.80 -26.31
C ASP A 17 17.25 -41.31 -25.93
N PRO A 18 16.51 -40.37 -26.55
CA PRO A 18 16.65 -38.93 -26.29
C PRO A 18 16.17 -38.48 -24.90
N GLN A 19 15.72 -39.39 -24.02
CA GLN A 19 15.10 -39.05 -22.75
C GLN A 19 16.07 -38.84 -21.56
N LEU A 20 17.36 -38.62 -21.81
CA LEU A 20 18.36 -38.33 -20.75
C LEU A 20 19.07 -36.98 -20.94
N ALA A 21 18.36 -35.98 -21.45
CA ALA A 21 18.82 -34.60 -21.47
C ALA A 21 18.00 -33.72 -20.49
N GLY A 22 18.53 -33.60 -19.28
CA GLY A 22 18.51 -32.38 -18.44
C GLY A 22 17.17 -31.80 -17.95
N GLU A 23 16.73 -32.20 -16.76
CA GLU A 23 16.02 -31.30 -15.85
C GLU A 23 16.96 -30.99 -14.65
N PRO A 24 17.21 -29.71 -14.28
CA PRO A 24 17.90 -29.40 -13.04
C PRO A 24 16.98 -29.76 -11.86
N ASN A 25 17.33 -30.84 -11.19
CA ASN A 25 16.63 -31.38 -10.01
C ASN A 25 16.82 -30.43 -8.80
N HIS A 26 15.96 -29.42 -8.63
CA HIS A 26 16.00 -28.51 -7.48
C HIS A 26 15.50 -29.23 -6.21
N ARG A 27 16.42 -29.90 -5.49
CA ARG A 27 16.14 -30.41 -4.14
C ARG A 27 16.01 -29.25 -3.16
N SER A 28 14.88 -29.17 -2.46
CA SER A 28 14.66 -28.25 -1.33
C SER A 28 15.81 -28.33 -0.30
N ILE A 29 16.27 -27.19 0.22
CA ILE A 29 17.32 -27.13 1.27
C ILE A 29 16.80 -27.52 2.66
N TRP A 30 15.48 -27.44 2.87
CA TRP A 30 14.84 -27.62 4.17
C TRP A 30 15.10 -28.98 4.85
N PRO A 31 15.14 -30.12 4.14
CA PRO A 31 15.52 -31.41 4.73
C PRO A 31 16.93 -31.42 5.36
N ALA A 32 17.84 -30.55 4.91
CA ALA A 32 19.15 -30.39 5.53
C ALA A 32 19.13 -29.38 6.69
N ILE A 33 18.29 -28.33 6.61
CA ILE A 33 18.18 -27.29 7.65
C ILE A 33 17.46 -27.81 8.89
N TYR A 34 16.30 -28.49 8.77
CA TYR A 34 15.49 -28.87 9.93
C TYR A 34 16.24 -29.71 10.98
N PRO A 35 17.02 -30.76 10.60
CA PRO A 35 17.78 -31.53 11.57
C PRO A 35 18.80 -30.68 12.31
N ARG A 36 19.47 -29.75 11.61
CA ARG A 36 20.48 -28.88 12.22
C ARG A 36 19.85 -27.86 13.18
N LEU A 37 18.67 -27.34 12.85
CA LEU A 37 17.90 -26.47 13.75
C LEU A 37 17.52 -27.21 15.04
N LEU A 38 17.00 -28.44 14.90
CA LEU A 38 16.61 -29.27 16.04
C LEU A 38 17.81 -29.62 16.93
N GLU A 39 18.95 -29.92 16.33
CA GLU A 39 20.21 -30.16 17.06
C GLU A 39 20.63 -28.94 17.88
N LEU A 40 20.67 -27.75 17.26
CA LEU A 40 21.01 -26.51 17.96
C LEU A 40 20.04 -26.19 19.10
N VAL A 41 18.73 -26.42 18.90
CA VAL A 41 17.72 -26.25 19.95
C VAL A 41 17.98 -27.18 21.14
N ARG A 42 18.42 -28.43 20.89
CA ARG A 42 18.74 -29.40 21.95
C ARG A 42 20.04 -29.11 22.69
N GLU A 43 20.98 -28.44 22.05
CA GLU A 43 22.26 -28.01 22.67
C GLU A 43 22.11 -26.83 23.64
N HIS A 44 20.94 -26.20 23.68
CA HIS A 44 20.70 -24.93 24.37
C HIS A 44 19.50 -25.03 25.32
N THR A 45 19.43 -24.14 26.30
CA THR A 45 18.33 -24.12 27.29
C THR A 45 17.05 -23.58 26.67
N SER A 46 17.16 -22.46 25.95
CA SER A 46 16.04 -21.84 25.26
C SER A 46 16.55 -21.07 24.05
N THR A 47 15.97 -21.36 22.89
CA THR A 47 16.36 -20.76 21.61
C THR A 47 15.22 -19.91 21.05
N ILE A 48 15.53 -18.73 20.52
CA ILE A 48 14.60 -17.99 19.65
C ILE A 48 15.00 -18.20 18.20
N LEU A 49 14.05 -18.65 17.38
CA LEU A 49 14.21 -18.83 15.94
C LEU A 49 13.42 -17.74 15.21
N PHE A 50 14.11 -16.72 14.71
CA PHE A 50 13.51 -15.64 13.95
C PHE A 50 13.31 -16.03 12.48
N VAL A 51 12.13 -15.66 11.96
CA VAL A 51 11.74 -15.82 10.55
C VAL A 51 11.11 -14.54 10.03
N ASN A 52 11.18 -14.32 8.72
CA ASN A 52 10.69 -13.08 8.12
C ASN A 52 9.17 -13.05 7.87
N ASN A 53 8.46 -14.18 7.98
CA ASN A 53 7.01 -14.23 7.75
C ASN A 53 6.26 -15.16 8.73
N ARG A 54 4.98 -14.84 8.95
CA ARG A 54 4.12 -15.54 9.94
C ARG A 54 3.92 -17.01 9.61
N ARG A 55 3.67 -17.33 8.34
CA ARG A 55 3.49 -18.72 7.87
C ARG A 55 4.74 -19.57 8.10
N GLY A 56 5.92 -18.99 7.88
CA GLY A 56 7.21 -19.61 8.16
C GLY A 56 7.38 -19.94 9.63
N ALA A 57 6.85 -19.10 10.54
CA ALA A 57 6.94 -19.33 11.97
C ALA A 57 6.13 -20.56 12.39
N GLU A 58 4.87 -20.62 11.95
CA GLU A 58 3.98 -21.76 12.18
C GLU A 58 4.53 -23.05 11.58
N ARG A 59 5.00 -22.99 10.32
CA ARG A 59 5.55 -24.15 9.62
C ARG A 59 6.78 -24.72 10.32
N LEU A 60 7.72 -23.87 10.74
CA LEU A 60 8.94 -24.30 11.41
C LEU A 60 8.63 -24.87 12.80
N ALA A 61 7.77 -24.22 13.59
CA ALA A 61 7.36 -24.74 14.90
C ALA A 61 6.71 -26.12 14.75
N LYS A 62 5.75 -26.26 13.83
CA LYS A 62 5.09 -27.53 13.55
C LYS A 62 6.07 -28.61 13.12
N ARG A 63 6.96 -28.32 12.17
CA ARG A 63 7.89 -29.33 11.63
C ARG A 63 8.90 -29.81 12.68
N LEU A 64 9.39 -28.92 13.53
CA LEU A 64 10.28 -29.29 14.64
C LEU A 64 9.57 -30.23 15.62
N ASN A 65 8.30 -29.94 15.96
CA ASN A 65 7.50 -30.82 16.82
C ASN A 65 7.19 -32.17 16.16
N GLU A 66 6.86 -32.19 14.86
CA GLU A 66 6.65 -33.43 14.09
C GLU A 66 7.90 -34.33 14.12
N MET A 67 9.08 -33.76 13.90
CA MET A 67 10.33 -34.53 13.95
C MET A 67 10.62 -35.10 15.34
N VAL A 68 10.26 -34.39 16.40
CA VAL A 68 10.36 -34.91 17.77
C VAL A 68 9.36 -36.02 18.01
N ALA A 69 8.13 -35.90 17.51
CA ALA A 69 7.12 -36.94 17.61
C ALA A 69 7.52 -38.21 16.85
N GLU A 70 8.05 -38.07 15.63
CA GLU A 70 8.60 -39.17 14.82
C GLU A 70 9.71 -39.89 15.62
N GLN A 71 10.69 -39.15 16.16
CA GLN A 71 11.79 -39.73 16.96
C GLN A 71 11.31 -40.35 18.28
N HIS A 72 10.28 -39.78 18.91
CA HIS A 72 9.71 -40.31 20.16
C HIS A 72 9.00 -41.64 19.91
N ALA A 73 8.19 -41.73 18.85
CA ALA A 73 7.49 -42.95 18.46
C ALA A 73 8.47 -44.07 18.06
N GLU A 74 9.57 -43.73 17.38
CA GLU A 74 10.63 -44.68 17.06
C GLU A 74 11.38 -45.18 18.32
N ALA A 75 11.64 -44.30 19.27
CA ALA A 75 12.35 -44.64 20.51
C ALA A 75 11.47 -45.39 21.52
N HIS A 76 10.16 -45.16 21.52
CA HIS A 76 9.19 -45.72 22.46
C HIS A 76 7.95 -46.26 21.72
N PRO A 77 8.08 -47.36 20.95
CA PRO A 77 7.01 -47.89 20.12
C PRO A 77 5.80 -48.42 20.90
N ASP A 78 5.96 -48.71 22.19
CA ASP A 78 4.91 -49.20 23.10
C ASP A 78 4.35 -48.09 24.02
N ASP A 79 4.78 -46.84 23.86
CA ASP A 79 4.32 -45.70 24.65
C ASP A 79 3.40 -44.77 23.83
N ASP A 80 2.10 -44.78 24.15
CA ASP A 80 1.09 -43.91 23.55
C ASP A 80 1.11 -42.47 24.11
N SER A 81 2.06 -42.14 25.00
CA SER A 81 2.16 -40.80 25.56
C SER A 81 2.51 -39.75 24.48
N PRO A 82 1.91 -38.55 24.52
CA PRO A 82 2.20 -37.52 23.54
C PRO A 82 3.66 -37.06 23.69
N ALA A 83 4.37 -37.00 22.57
CA ALA A 83 5.73 -36.49 22.53
C ALA A 83 5.82 -35.06 23.11
N PRO A 84 6.94 -34.70 23.75
CA PRO A 84 7.11 -33.37 24.32
C PRO A 84 7.07 -32.31 23.21
N GLU A 85 6.25 -31.28 23.40
CA GLU A 85 6.25 -30.10 22.54
C GLU A 85 7.50 -29.27 22.82
N ILE A 86 8.32 -29.05 21.79
CA ILE A 86 9.61 -28.35 21.93
C ILE A 86 9.58 -26.94 21.35
N ALA A 87 8.67 -26.67 20.42
CA ALA A 87 8.62 -25.42 19.67
C ALA A 87 7.20 -24.83 19.65
N ARG A 88 7.08 -23.51 19.80
CA ARG A 88 5.83 -22.76 19.59
C ARG A 88 6.06 -21.60 18.65
N ALA A 89 5.01 -21.12 17.99
CA ALA A 89 5.06 -19.92 17.15
C ALA A 89 4.73 -18.66 17.96
N HIS A 90 5.28 -17.51 17.55
CA HIS A 90 4.94 -16.20 18.10
C HIS A 90 4.88 -15.11 17.03
N HIS A 91 3.70 -14.55 16.82
CA HIS A 91 3.49 -13.43 15.88
C HIS A 91 2.26 -12.60 16.24
N GLY A 92 2.15 -11.40 15.68
CA GLY A 92 1.09 -10.42 16.01
C GLY A 92 -0.36 -10.87 15.74
N SER A 93 -0.59 -11.95 14.99
CA SER A 93 -1.94 -12.53 14.81
C SER A 93 -2.41 -13.38 15.99
N LEU A 94 -1.53 -13.74 16.93
CA LEU A 94 -1.91 -14.54 18.10
C LEU A 94 -2.68 -13.69 19.12
N ALA A 95 -3.65 -14.32 19.80
CA ALA A 95 -4.41 -13.70 20.86
C ALA A 95 -3.47 -13.20 21.97
N HIS A 96 -3.83 -12.09 22.63
CA HIS A 96 -2.98 -11.50 23.67
C HIS A 96 -2.67 -12.49 24.81
N GLU A 97 -3.68 -13.23 25.28
CA GLU A 97 -3.52 -14.25 26.33
C GLU A 97 -2.54 -15.36 25.93
N GLU A 98 -2.59 -15.79 24.66
CA GLU A 98 -1.70 -16.81 24.13
C GLU A 98 -0.26 -16.30 24.02
N ARG A 99 -0.07 -15.05 23.56
CA ARG A 99 1.25 -14.41 23.55
C ARG A 99 1.85 -14.31 24.95
N THR A 100 1.10 -13.83 25.93
CA THR A 100 1.54 -13.73 27.32
C THR A 100 1.96 -15.08 27.88
N LYS A 101 1.17 -16.13 27.65
CA LYS A 101 1.50 -17.50 28.09
C LYS A 101 2.79 -18.01 27.48
N VAL A 102 2.98 -17.80 26.18
CA VAL A 102 4.19 -18.25 25.47
C VAL A 102 5.42 -17.45 25.93
N GLU A 103 5.27 -16.14 26.16
CA GLU A 103 6.32 -15.30 26.72
C GLU A 103 6.73 -15.75 28.15
N GLU A 104 5.78 -16.12 29.01
CA GLU A 104 6.07 -16.64 30.35
C GLU A 104 6.79 -18.00 30.31
N LEU A 105 6.39 -18.90 29.41
CA LEU A 105 7.05 -20.18 29.21
C LEU A 105 8.50 -19.99 28.73
N LEU A 106 8.74 -19.02 27.85
CA LEU A 106 10.09 -18.67 27.41
C LEU A 106 10.91 -18.04 28.55
N LYS A 107 10.35 -17.09 29.31
CA LYS A 107 11.02 -16.44 30.46
C LYS A 107 11.44 -17.43 31.54
N SER A 108 10.62 -18.45 31.79
CA SER A 108 10.91 -19.50 32.77
C SER A 108 11.92 -20.55 32.30
N GLY A 109 12.31 -20.53 31.02
CA GLY A 109 13.15 -21.56 30.41
C GLY A 109 12.45 -22.90 30.19
N SER A 110 11.11 -22.94 30.32
CA SER A 110 10.32 -24.17 30.16
C SER A 110 10.04 -24.51 28.70
N LEU A 111 10.21 -23.54 27.78
CA LEU A 111 10.01 -23.71 26.34
C LEU A 111 11.38 -23.76 25.62
N PRO A 112 11.77 -24.92 25.05
CA PRO A 112 13.08 -25.05 24.41
C PRO A 112 13.28 -24.17 23.17
N CYS A 113 12.21 -23.94 22.39
CA CYS A 113 12.29 -23.14 21.16
C CYS A 113 11.06 -22.27 20.97
N LEU A 114 11.28 -21.00 20.64
CA LEU A 114 10.25 -20.08 20.21
C LEU A 114 10.52 -19.59 18.79
N VAL A 115 9.61 -19.88 17.86
CA VAL A 115 9.71 -19.44 16.48
C VAL A 115 8.94 -18.14 16.29
N ALA A 116 9.63 -17.03 16.05
CA ALA A 116 9.03 -15.71 16.10
C ALA A 116 9.28 -14.88 14.84
N THR A 117 8.35 -13.95 14.55
CA THR A 117 8.62 -12.84 13.61
C THR A 117 9.22 -11.63 14.35
N SER A 118 9.18 -10.43 13.76
CA SER A 118 9.56 -9.17 14.41
C SER A 118 8.80 -8.83 15.69
N SER A 119 7.75 -9.59 16.05
CA SER A 119 6.98 -9.41 17.28
C SER A 119 7.77 -9.51 18.59
N LEU A 120 8.95 -10.16 18.57
CA LEU A 120 9.87 -10.26 19.72
C LEU A 120 11.21 -9.56 19.46
N GLU A 121 11.28 -8.73 18.43
CA GLU A 121 12.49 -8.00 18.06
C GLU A 121 12.85 -6.92 19.10
N LEU A 122 11.83 -6.32 19.73
CA LEU A 122 11.95 -5.22 20.69
C LEU A 122 11.26 -5.56 22.03
N GLY A 123 11.87 -5.12 23.14
CA GLY A 123 11.12 -4.81 24.37
C GLY A 123 10.88 -5.92 25.40
N ILE A 124 11.59 -7.04 25.36
CA ILE A 124 11.45 -8.10 26.39
C ILE A 124 12.80 -8.61 26.90
N ASP A 125 12.95 -8.61 28.22
CA ASP A 125 14.04 -9.31 28.90
C ASP A 125 13.70 -10.81 28.95
N MET A 126 14.61 -11.63 28.43
CA MET A 126 14.45 -13.07 28.24
C MET A 126 15.73 -13.77 28.71
N GLY A 127 16.05 -13.62 30.00
CA GLY A 127 17.30 -14.13 30.59
C GLY A 127 17.56 -15.64 30.40
N ALA A 128 16.54 -16.45 30.14
CA ALA A 128 16.70 -17.88 29.86
C ALA A 128 17.20 -18.20 28.44
N VAL A 129 17.14 -17.24 27.51
CA VAL A 129 17.50 -17.46 26.10
C VAL A 129 19.01 -17.36 25.92
N ASP A 130 19.63 -18.46 25.50
CA ASP A 130 21.08 -18.60 25.33
C ASP A 130 21.51 -18.75 23.86
N LEU A 131 20.55 -18.85 22.93
CA LEU A 131 20.79 -18.85 21.48
C LEU A 131 19.69 -18.11 20.70
N VAL A 132 20.10 -17.33 19.70
CA VAL A 132 19.23 -16.87 18.62
C VAL A 132 19.64 -17.51 17.30
N ILE A 133 18.66 -18.04 16.58
CA ILE A 133 18.80 -18.50 15.21
C ILE A 133 17.98 -17.57 14.31
N GLN A 134 18.59 -17.03 13.27
CA GLN A 134 17.93 -16.23 12.25
C GLN A 134 17.88 -17.06 10.96
N VAL A 135 16.69 -17.37 10.47
CA VAL A 135 16.51 -18.06 9.18
C VAL A 135 16.21 -17.01 8.12
N GLU A 136 16.97 -17.04 7.03
CA GLU A 136 17.05 -15.97 6.01
C GLU A 136 17.72 -14.70 6.55
N SER A 137 18.25 -13.86 5.67
CA SER A 137 18.77 -12.55 6.06
C SER A 137 17.71 -11.74 6.83
N PRO A 138 18.08 -11.03 7.91
CA PRO A 138 17.18 -10.11 8.59
C PRO A 138 16.86 -8.86 7.75
N LYS A 139 17.50 -8.68 6.59
CA LYS A 139 17.35 -7.56 5.63
C LYS A 139 17.82 -6.19 6.15
N SER A 140 18.18 -6.11 7.43
CA SER A 140 18.81 -4.96 8.08
C SER A 140 19.79 -5.43 9.18
N VAL A 141 20.91 -4.73 9.29
CA VAL A 141 21.93 -4.91 10.33
C VAL A 141 21.37 -4.55 11.69
N ALA A 142 20.69 -3.40 11.84
CA ALA A 142 20.09 -2.98 13.10
C ALA A 142 19.12 -4.04 13.64
N ARG A 143 18.27 -4.58 12.77
CA ARG A 143 17.37 -5.69 13.09
C ARG A 143 18.12 -6.96 13.48
N GLY A 144 19.16 -7.32 12.75
CA GLY A 144 20.02 -8.45 13.09
C GLY A 144 20.62 -8.33 14.49
N ILE A 145 21.15 -7.15 14.85
CA ILE A 145 21.69 -6.86 16.19
C ILE A 145 20.60 -6.97 17.26
N GLN A 146 19.43 -6.34 17.06
CA GLN A 146 18.31 -6.38 18.00
C GLN A 146 17.82 -7.81 18.24
N ARG A 147 17.71 -8.61 17.18
CA ARG A 147 17.30 -10.02 17.26
C ARG A 147 18.33 -10.86 18.01
N VAL A 148 19.59 -10.83 17.60
CA VAL A 148 20.66 -11.61 18.26
C VAL A 148 20.89 -11.17 19.71
N GLY A 149 20.70 -9.88 20.01
CA GLY A 149 20.75 -9.34 21.37
C GLY A 149 19.72 -9.92 22.34
N ARG A 150 18.75 -10.72 21.86
CA ARG A 150 17.83 -11.47 22.73
C ARG A 150 18.49 -12.67 23.42
N ALA A 151 19.60 -13.19 22.88
CA ALA A 151 20.36 -14.24 23.53
C ALA A 151 21.38 -13.64 24.50
N GLY A 152 21.51 -14.26 25.67
CA GLY A 152 22.43 -13.81 26.71
C GLY A 152 22.18 -12.36 27.10
N HIS A 153 20.90 -11.99 27.32
CA HIS A 153 20.46 -10.63 27.60
C HIS A 153 20.78 -10.21 29.04
N GLU A 154 22.03 -10.41 29.46
CA GLU A 154 22.56 -10.02 30.77
C GLU A 154 23.78 -9.11 30.58
N LEU A 155 24.04 -8.25 31.56
CA LEU A 155 25.18 -7.34 31.50
C LEU A 155 26.50 -8.13 31.42
N GLY A 156 27.22 -7.98 30.31
CA GLY A 156 28.51 -8.63 30.08
C GLY A 156 28.44 -10.06 29.54
N ALA A 157 27.24 -10.62 29.33
CA ALA A 157 27.06 -11.89 28.65
C ALA A 157 27.28 -11.74 27.14
N VAL A 158 27.65 -12.86 26.49
CA VAL A 158 27.88 -12.90 25.03
C VAL A 158 26.60 -13.34 24.34
N SER A 159 26.05 -12.48 23.48
CA SER A 159 24.93 -12.85 22.61
C SER A 159 25.37 -13.80 21.50
N LYS A 160 24.82 -15.01 21.50
CA LYS A 160 25.10 -16.03 20.49
C LYS A 160 24.04 -16.02 19.39
N GLY A 161 24.47 -15.74 18.16
CA GLY A 161 23.64 -15.80 16.96
C GLY A 161 24.12 -16.87 15.97
N ARG A 162 23.18 -17.49 15.23
CA ARG A 162 23.44 -18.29 14.03
C ARG A 162 22.50 -17.86 12.92
N ILE A 163 23.02 -17.60 11.72
CA ILE A 163 22.21 -17.24 10.56
C ILE A 163 22.19 -18.42 9.59
N PHE A 164 21.01 -18.83 9.12
CA PHE A 164 20.82 -19.91 8.17
C PHE A 164 20.26 -19.35 6.86
N PRO A 165 21.11 -19.22 5.82
CA PRO A 165 20.65 -18.85 4.49
C PRO A 165 19.76 -19.94 3.89
N LYS A 166 18.74 -19.53 3.14
CA LYS A 166 17.84 -20.45 2.42
C LYS A 166 18.31 -20.77 1.01
N PHE A 167 19.09 -19.88 0.39
CA PHE A 167 19.58 -20.02 -0.97
C PHE A 167 20.87 -19.20 -1.16
N ARG A 168 21.50 -19.31 -2.34
CA ARG A 168 22.88 -18.81 -2.57
C ARG A 168 23.00 -17.28 -2.53
N SER A 169 22.04 -16.52 -3.05
CA SER A 169 22.02 -15.05 -2.94
C SER A 169 21.68 -14.56 -1.52
N ASP A 170 20.80 -15.26 -0.81
CA ASP A 170 20.55 -14.99 0.62
C ASP A 170 21.83 -15.19 1.46
N LEU A 171 22.68 -16.17 1.11
CA LEU A 171 23.98 -16.36 1.76
C LEU A 171 24.93 -15.16 1.55
N LEU A 172 24.95 -14.57 0.35
CA LEU A 172 25.72 -13.37 0.07
C LEU A 172 25.31 -12.21 0.99
N GLU A 173 24.01 -11.95 1.11
CA GLU A 173 23.48 -10.91 2.00
C GLU A 173 23.76 -11.23 3.48
N CYS A 174 23.52 -12.48 3.91
CA CYS A 174 23.78 -12.93 5.28
C CYS A 174 25.24 -12.72 5.70
N ALA A 175 26.20 -12.98 4.80
CA ALA A 175 27.62 -12.78 5.08
C ALA A 175 27.94 -11.31 5.40
N VAL A 176 27.43 -10.38 4.58
CA VAL A 176 27.64 -8.93 4.74
C VAL A 176 26.96 -8.43 6.01
N VAL A 177 25.71 -8.82 6.24
CA VAL A 177 24.96 -8.45 7.44
C VAL A 177 25.67 -8.94 8.70
N ALA A 178 26.11 -10.21 8.74
CA ALA A 178 26.84 -10.74 9.90
C ALA A 178 28.13 -9.98 10.19
N LYS A 179 28.88 -9.59 9.14
CA LYS A 179 30.09 -8.78 9.27
C LYS A 179 29.80 -7.41 9.86
N LYS A 180 28.81 -6.69 9.31
CA LYS A 180 28.41 -5.36 9.78
C LYS A 180 27.83 -5.38 11.19
N MET A 181 27.06 -6.42 11.55
CA MET A 181 26.57 -6.62 12.91
C MET A 181 27.71 -6.67 13.92
N ARG A 182 28.81 -7.37 13.59
CA ARG A 182 30.00 -7.45 14.45
C ARG A 182 30.78 -6.13 14.52
N ALA A 183 30.75 -5.34 13.45
CA ALA A 183 31.40 -4.03 13.40
C ALA A 183 30.55 -2.93 14.06
N GLY A 184 29.27 -3.16 14.33
CA GLY A 184 28.34 -2.15 14.84
C GLY A 184 27.92 -1.12 13.78
N GLU A 185 28.08 -1.46 12.50
CA GLU A 185 27.77 -0.59 11.36
C GLU A 185 26.31 -0.75 10.95
N ILE A 186 25.41 -0.09 11.69
CA ILE A 186 23.97 -0.07 11.41
C ILE A 186 23.60 1.01 10.38
N GLU A 187 22.45 0.85 9.76
CA GLU A 187 21.91 1.81 8.80
C GLU A 187 21.56 3.16 9.43
N GLU A 188 21.66 4.23 8.65
CA GLU A 188 21.24 5.57 9.07
C GLU A 188 19.72 5.64 9.36
N THR A 189 19.35 6.27 10.47
CA THR A 189 17.94 6.56 10.78
C THR A 189 17.53 7.87 10.12
N VAL A 190 16.63 7.79 9.14
CA VAL A 190 16.09 8.97 8.44
C VAL A 190 14.78 9.41 9.09
N ILE A 191 14.73 10.66 9.53
CA ILE A 191 13.52 11.27 10.10
C ILE A 191 12.68 11.86 8.95
N PRO A 192 11.39 11.47 8.81
CA PRO A 192 10.52 12.04 7.79
C PRO A 192 10.39 13.57 7.94
N ARG A 193 10.58 14.30 6.83
CA ARG A 193 10.46 15.76 6.80
C ARG A 193 9.05 16.17 6.39
N HIS A 194 8.44 17.03 7.20
CA HIS A 194 7.14 17.65 6.97
C HIS A 194 5.96 16.69 6.76
N PRO A 195 5.75 15.63 7.59
CA PRO A 195 4.58 14.77 7.44
C PRO A 195 3.29 15.55 7.76
N LEU A 196 2.56 15.98 6.73
CA LEU A 196 1.46 16.96 6.85
C LEU A 196 0.21 16.37 7.50
N ASP A 197 0.02 15.07 7.40
CA ASP A 197 -1.09 14.36 8.01
C ASP A 197 -0.94 14.21 9.53
N VAL A 198 0.27 13.96 10.00
CA VAL A 198 0.65 13.98 11.42
C VAL A 198 0.52 15.41 11.97
N LEU A 199 0.93 16.43 11.20
CA LEU A 199 0.73 17.83 11.56
C LEU A 199 -0.76 18.14 11.74
N ALA A 200 -1.60 17.70 10.80
CA ALA A 200 -3.05 17.90 10.88
C ALA A 200 -3.64 17.27 12.16
N GLN A 201 -3.22 16.05 12.51
CA GLN A 201 -3.63 15.38 13.75
C GLN A 201 -3.22 16.20 14.99
N HIS A 202 -1.98 16.68 15.05
CA HIS A 202 -1.46 17.46 16.16
C HIS A 202 -2.17 18.82 16.30
N LEU A 203 -2.43 19.52 15.20
CA LEU A 203 -3.15 20.79 15.22
C LEU A 203 -4.54 20.64 15.84
N VAL A 204 -5.30 19.62 15.44
CA VAL A 204 -6.61 19.32 16.04
C VAL A 204 -6.48 18.96 17.53
N SER A 205 -5.42 18.26 17.92
CA SER A 205 -5.14 17.95 19.33
C SER A 205 -4.80 19.19 20.15
N MET A 206 -4.00 20.12 19.60
CA MET A 206 -3.58 21.35 20.30
C MET A 206 -4.78 22.25 20.59
N VAL A 207 -5.68 22.40 19.62
CA VAL A 207 -6.87 23.26 19.75
C VAL A 207 -8.03 22.59 20.51
N ALA A 208 -7.88 21.33 20.91
CA ALA A 208 -8.92 20.59 21.63
C ALA A 208 -9.10 21.04 23.10
N ASP A 209 -8.08 21.66 23.69
CA ASP A 209 -8.08 22.08 25.10
C ASP A 209 -8.19 23.62 25.26
N ARG A 210 -7.59 24.38 24.34
CA ARG A 210 -7.61 25.85 24.35
C ARG A 210 -7.58 26.45 22.95
N GLU A 211 -7.92 27.73 22.86
CA GLU A 211 -7.64 28.56 21.69
C GLU A 211 -6.15 28.94 21.64
N TRP A 212 -5.60 29.06 20.44
CA TRP A 212 -4.21 29.38 20.21
C TRP A 212 -4.05 30.53 19.21
N ASP A 213 -2.99 31.31 19.39
CA ASP A 213 -2.45 32.18 18.35
C ASP A 213 -1.74 31.33 17.27
N VAL A 214 -1.93 31.67 16.00
CA VAL A 214 -1.41 30.90 14.86
C VAL A 214 0.12 30.93 14.82
N ASP A 215 0.74 32.05 15.17
CA ASP A 215 2.20 32.20 15.14
C ASP A 215 2.84 31.47 16.32
N GLU A 216 2.19 31.45 17.49
CA GLU A 216 2.60 30.62 18.63
C GLU A 216 2.60 29.12 18.26
N VAL A 217 1.55 28.65 17.57
CA VAL A 217 1.45 27.26 17.13
C VAL A 217 2.53 26.93 16.11
N GLU A 218 2.75 27.78 15.11
CA GLU A 218 3.81 27.58 14.13
C GLU A 218 5.18 27.47 14.81
N ALA A 219 5.48 28.34 15.78
CA ALA A 219 6.73 28.30 16.52
C ALA A 219 6.92 27.00 17.32
N VAL A 220 5.85 26.50 17.97
CA VAL A 220 5.88 25.22 18.69
C VAL A 220 6.12 24.06 17.72
N ILE A 221 5.45 24.04 16.57
CA ILE A 221 5.63 23.00 15.55
C ILE A 221 7.06 23.03 14.99
N LYS A 222 7.58 24.20 14.63
CA LYS A 222 8.94 24.38 14.10
C LYS A 222 10.05 24.08 15.10
N ALA A 223 9.75 24.06 16.40
CA ALA A 223 10.69 23.61 17.42
C ALA A 223 10.95 22.09 17.38
N SER A 224 10.19 21.33 16.59
CA SER A 224 10.43 19.91 16.37
C SER A 224 11.14 19.64 15.04
N GLU A 225 12.06 18.67 15.07
CA GLU A 225 12.95 18.35 13.94
C GLU A 225 12.22 18.05 12.62
N PRO A 226 11.09 17.31 12.56
CA PRO A 226 10.38 17.07 11.30
C PRO A 226 9.85 18.33 10.61
N TYR A 227 9.63 19.42 11.34
CA TYR A 227 8.94 20.62 10.84
C TYR A 227 9.78 21.90 10.91
N GLU A 228 11.06 21.82 11.28
CA GLU A 228 11.96 22.98 11.40
C GLU A 228 11.96 23.88 10.15
N GLU A 229 11.99 23.26 8.97
CA GLU A 229 11.99 23.95 7.66
C GLU A 229 10.59 24.09 7.02
N LEU A 230 9.50 23.80 7.75
CA LEU A 230 8.15 23.85 7.19
C LEU A 230 7.81 25.27 6.71
N GLY A 231 7.46 25.42 5.44
CA GLY A 231 7.05 26.70 4.89
C GLY A 231 5.72 27.19 5.50
N ARG A 232 5.61 28.50 5.74
CA ARG A 232 4.36 29.11 6.25
C ARG A 232 3.16 28.77 5.37
N GLU A 233 3.35 28.79 4.05
CA GLU A 233 2.30 28.42 3.09
C GLU A 233 1.78 26.99 3.28
N GLN A 234 2.68 26.01 3.48
CA GLN A 234 2.28 24.61 3.70
C GLN A 234 1.55 24.44 5.03
N PHE A 235 2.03 25.13 6.08
CA PHE A 235 1.36 25.16 7.38
C PHE A 235 -0.06 25.74 7.26
N GLU A 236 -0.22 26.87 6.57
CA GLU A 236 -1.52 27.50 6.34
C GLU A 236 -2.45 26.66 5.46
N ASN A 237 -1.91 25.92 4.47
CA ASN A 237 -2.70 24.98 3.66
C ASN A 237 -3.30 23.85 4.53
N VAL A 238 -2.57 23.36 5.53
CA VAL A 238 -3.10 22.38 6.49
C VAL A 238 -4.19 23.01 7.36
N LEU A 239 -4.01 24.25 7.82
CA LEU A 239 -5.06 24.97 8.56
C LEU A 239 -6.31 25.19 7.69
N ASP A 240 -6.14 25.54 6.42
CA ASP A 240 -7.25 25.72 5.47
C ASP A 240 -8.03 24.42 5.23
N MET A 241 -7.32 23.31 5.12
CA MET A 241 -7.94 21.98 5.05
C MET A 241 -8.75 21.69 6.32
N LEU A 242 -8.22 22.00 7.50
CA LEU A 242 -8.88 21.73 8.77
C LEU A 242 -10.00 22.74 9.11
N ASP A 243 -9.98 23.96 8.58
CA ASP A 243 -11.07 24.95 8.65
C ASP A 243 -12.16 24.69 7.59
N GLY A 244 -11.85 23.86 6.59
CA GLY A 244 -12.75 23.45 5.51
C GLY A 244 -12.93 24.53 4.43
N ARG A 245 -11.85 25.22 4.04
CA ARG A 245 -11.83 26.21 2.94
C ARG A 245 -12.17 25.59 1.57
N TYR A 246 -11.93 24.30 1.39
CA TYR A 246 -12.23 23.61 0.13
C TYR A 246 -13.75 23.54 -0.12
N PRO A 247 -14.21 23.60 -1.38
CA PRO A 247 -15.64 23.63 -1.70
C PRO A 247 -16.38 22.44 -1.08
N SER A 248 -17.19 22.71 -0.06
CA SER A 248 -18.02 21.74 0.67
C SER A 248 -18.93 20.94 -0.25
N GLU A 249 -19.34 21.54 -1.37
CA GLU A 249 -20.14 20.93 -2.43
C GLU A 249 -19.44 19.78 -3.14
N ARG A 250 -18.11 19.83 -3.25
CA ARG A 250 -17.32 18.74 -3.85
C ARG A 250 -16.84 17.78 -2.74
N PHE A 251 -16.51 18.34 -1.57
CA PHE A 251 -15.96 17.61 -0.43
C PHE A 251 -16.98 17.36 0.70
N ALA A 252 -18.01 16.55 0.46
CA ALA A 252 -19.01 16.21 1.49
C ALA A 252 -18.39 15.54 2.74
N GLU A 253 -17.23 14.89 2.60
CA GLU A 253 -16.51 14.21 3.69
C GLU A 253 -15.59 15.12 4.50
N LEU A 254 -15.18 16.27 3.94
CA LEU A 254 -14.22 17.19 4.55
C LEU A 254 -14.93 18.09 5.56
N ARG A 255 -15.33 17.49 6.68
CA ARG A 255 -15.90 18.23 7.81
C ARG A 255 -14.80 19.05 8.47
N PRO A 256 -14.97 20.37 8.64
CA PRO A 256 -14.03 21.19 9.39
C PRO A 256 -13.80 20.64 10.80
N ARG A 257 -12.54 20.66 11.26
CA ARG A 257 -12.10 20.16 12.57
C ARG A 257 -11.77 21.29 13.54
N LEU A 258 -11.35 22.42 13.00
CA LEU A 258 -11.07 23.65 13.75
C LEU A 258 -11.82 24.83 13.13
N VAL A 259 -11.69 25.99 13.77
CA VAL A 259 -12.11 27.28 13.26
C VAL A 259 -10.88 28.19 13.26
N TRP A 260 -10.60 28.81 12.12
CA TRP A 260 -9.53 29.81 11.98
C TRP A 260 -10.12 31.22 11.85
N ASP A 261 -9.94 32.05 12.89
CA ASP A 261 -10.22 33.48 12.81
C ASP A 261 -9.02 34.20 12.21
N ARG A 262 -9.10 34.50 10.91
CA ARG A 262 -8.03 35.17 10.17
C ARG A 262 -7.84 36.64 10.56
N THR A 263 -8.83 37.25 11.20
CA THR A 263 -8.75 38.66 11.64
C THR A 263 -8.04 38.74 12.98
N ALA A 264 -8.40 37.85 13.90
CA ALA A 264 -7.78 37.75 15.22
C ALA A 264 -6.41 37.03 15.18
N GLY A 265 -6.15 36.23 14.16
CA GLY A 265 -4.94 35.41 14.07
C GLY A 265 -4.98 34.18 14.98
N THR A 266 -6.17 33.67 15.31
CA THR A 266 -6.34 32.58 16.27
C THR A 266 -7.05 31.35 15.69
N ILE A 267 -6.75 30.18 16.25
CA ILE A 267 -7.38 28.91 15.92
C ILE A 267 -7.98 28.25 17.18
N ARG A 268 -9.16 27.67 17.03
CA ARG A 268 -9.86 26.96 18.12
C ARG A 268 -10.50 25.66 17.62
N GLY A 269 -10.64 24.67 18.49
CA GLY A 269 -11.29 23.42 18.16
C GLY A 269 -12.80 23.57 17.95
N ARG A 270 -13.36 22.83 16.99
CA ARG A 270 -14.81 22.66 16.89
C ARG A 270 -15.33 21.69 17.96
N LYS A 271 -16.63 21.71 18.20
CA LYS A 271 -17.29 20.77 19.11
C LYS A 271 -16.98 19.32 18.68
N GLY A 272 -16.42 18.54 19.59
CA GLY A 272 -16.00 17.16 19.34
C GLY A 272 -14.53 16.99 18.92
N ALA A 273 -13.75 18.06 18.73
CA ALA A 273 -12.32 17.97 18.39
C ALA A 273 -11.52 17.12 19.40
N ARG A 274 -11.78 17.28 20.70
CA ARG A 274 -11.17 16.44 21.75
C ARG A 274 -11.48 14.96 21.59
N GLN A 275 -12.75 14.62 21.39
CA GLN A 275 -13.16 13.23 21.19
C GLN A 275 -12.53 12.64 19.92
N LEU A 276 -12.49 13.43 18.85
CA LEU A 276 -11.89 13.07 17.57
C LEU A 276 -10.39 12.75 17.73
N ALA A 277 -9.62 13.64 18.36
CA ALA A 277 -8.19 13.48 18.59
C ALA A 277 -7.89 12.24 19.45
N VAL A 278 -8.59 12.05 20.57
CA VAL A 278 -8.37 10.92 21.48
C VAL A 278 -8.74 9.57 20.84
N THR A 279 -9.82 9.54 20.05
CA THR A 279 -10.29 8.31 19.40
C THR A 279 -9.38 7.84 18.26
N ASN A 280 -8.64 8.78 17.66
CA ASN A 280 -7.79 8.55 16.49
C ASN A 280 -6.32 8.80 16.78
N ALA A 281 -5.91 8.75 18.04
CA ALA A 281 -4.52 8.99 18.43
C ALA A 281 -3.57 7.95 17.81
N GLY A 282 -2.43 8.44 17.34
CA GLY A 282 -1.35 7.63 16.80
C GLY A 282 -1.25 7.67 15.27
N THR A 283 -0.18 7.06 14.77
CA THR A 283 0.22 7.11 13.36
C THR A 283 0.20 5.74 12.67
N ILE A 284 -0.12 4.66 13.41
CA ILE A 284 -0.19 3.31 12.86
C ILE A 284 -1.49 3.18 12.07
N PRO A 285 -1.43 2.92 10.74
CA PRO A 285 -2.62 2.85 9.92
C PRO A 285 -3.45 1.59 10.21
N ASP A 286 -4.76 1.68 9.98
CA ASP A 286 -5.61 0.50 9.91
C ASP A 286 -5.38 -0.20 8.56
N ARG A 287 -4.77 -1.38 8.62
CA ARG A 287 -4.57 -2.29 7.48
C ARG A 287 -5.40 -3.55 7.66
N GLY A 288 -5.79 -4.17 6.55
CA GLY A 288 -6.38 -5.50 6.58
C GLY A 288 -6.59 -6.10 5.20
N LEU A 289 -6.66 -7.43 5.22
CA LEU A 289 -6.70 -8.26 4.03
C LEU A 289 -8.14 -8.39 3.51
N TYR A 290 -8.28 -8.54 2.20
CA TYR A 290 -9.55 -8.95 1.60
C TYR A 290 -9.75 -10.45 1.80
N GLY A 291 -10.91 -10.85 2.30
CA GLY A 291 -11.25 -12.27 2.29
C GLY A 291 -11.57 -12.72 0.86
N VAL A 292 -10.96 -13.81 0.42
CA VAL A 292 -11.30 -14.46 -0.85
C VAL A 292 -12.35 -15.52 -0.58
N HIS A 293 -13.45 -15.51 -1.32
CA HIS A 293 -14.60 -16.37 -1.10
C HIS A 293 -15.10 -16.99 -2.40
N LEU A 294 -15.69 -18.19 -2.30
CA LEU A 294 -16.50 -18.78 -3.35
C LEU A 294 -17.87 -18.08 -3.45
N PRO A 295 -18.60 -18.22 -4.57
CA PRO A 295 -19.94 -17.66 -4.73
C PRO A 295 -20.95 -18.14 -3.68
N ASP A 296 -20.71 -19.31 -3.07
CA ASP A 296 -21.51 -19.86 -1.98
C ASP A 296 -21.16 -19.30 -0.59
N GLY A 297 -20.22 -18.34 -0.53
CA GLY A 297 -19.80 -17.65 0.68
C GLY A 297 -18.70 -18.35 1.48
N ARG A 298 -18.22 -19.53 1.07
CA ARG A 298 -17.09 -20.19 1.74
C ARG A 298 -15.79 -19.42 1.51
N ARG A 299 -15.04 -19.17 2.58
CA ARG A 299 -13.75 -18.48 2.52
C ARG A 299 -12.64 -19.45 2.07
N VAL A 300 -11.88 -19.05 1.05
CA VAL A 300 -10.77 -19.83 0.49
C VAL A 300 -9.40 -19.21 0.81
N GLY A 301 -9.35 -17.92 1.14
CA GLY A 301 -8.13 -17.30 1.64
C GLY A 301 -8.25 -15.80 1.87
N GLU A 302 -7.12 -15.13 1.75
CA GLU A 302 -6.96 -13.70 1.99
C GLU A 302 -6.03 -13.10 0.92
N LEU A 303 -6.26 -11.84 0.55
CA LEU A 303 -5.42 -11.09 -0.38
C LEU A 303 -5.05 -9.73 0.22
N ASP A 304 -3.88 -9.23 -0.17
CA ASP A 304 -3.47 -7.86 0.15
C ASP A 304 -4.34 -6.84 -0.58
N GLU A 305 -4.47 -5.64 0.00
CA GLU A 305 -5.28 -4.56 -0.56
C GLU A 305 -4.74 -4.06 -1.90
N GLU A 306 -3.43 -3.92 -2.02
CA GLU A 306 -2.82 -3.42 -3.26
C GLU A 306 -3.07 -4.38 -4.43
N MET A 307 -2.97 -5.68 -4.17
CA MET A 307 -3.28 -6.71 -5.16
C MET A 307 -4.74 -6.64 -5.62
N VAL A 308 -5.68 -6.46 -4.69
CA VAL A 308 -7.12 -6.43 -5.02
C VAL A 308 -7.48 -5.19 -5.82
N TYR A 309 -6.77 -4.08 -5.61
CA TYR A 309 -6.99 -2.85 -6.36
C TYR A 309 -6.47 -2.95 -7.81
N GLU A 310 -5.32 -3.60 -8.01
CA GLU A 310 -4.80 -3.89 -9.36
C GLU A 310 -5.60 -4.99 -10.06
N ALA A 311 -6.32 -5.80 -9.29
CA ALA A 311 -7.10 -6.90 -9.82
C ALA A 311 -8.32 -6.45 -10.65
N ARG A 312 -8.70 -7.28 -11.62
CA ARG A 312 -9.88 -7.09 -12.47
C ARG A 312 -10.79 -8.31 -12.45
N PRO A 313 -12.13 -8.16 -12.50
CA PRO A 313 -13.02 -9.28 -12.79
C PRO A 313 -12.61 -10.00 -14.09
N GLY A 314 -12.55 -11.32 -14.04
CA GLY A 314 -12.05 -12.18 -15.10
C GLY A 314 -10.57 -12.56 -14.97
N GLN A 315 -9.78 -11.79 -14.22
CA GLN A 315 -8.36 -12.08 -13.97
C GLN A 315 -8.21 -13.36 -13.16
N VAL A 316 -7.27 -14.20 -13.59
CA VAL A 316 -6.88 -15.40 -12.84
C VAL A 316 -5.69 -15.05 -11.96
N PHE A 317 -5.73 -15.45 -10.70
CA PHE A 317 -4.61 -15.29 -9.78
C PHE A 317 -4.40 -16.56 -8.96
N LEU A 318 -3.20 -16.70 -8.43
CA LEU A 318 -2.82 -17.89 -7.66
C LEU A 318 -3.07 -17.64 -6.16
N LEU A 319 -3.71 -18.55 -5.44
CA LEU A 319 -3.91 -18.41 -4.00
C LEU A 319 -3.73 -19.75 -3.32
N GLY A 320 -2.58 -19.94 -2.68
CA GLY A 320 -2.13 -21.29 -2.36
C GLY A 320 -1.84 -22.05 -3.65
N ALA A 321 -1.92 -23.37 -3.61
CA ALA A 321 -1.54 -24.22 -4.75
C ALA A 321 -2.56 -24.22 -5.92
N SER A 322 -3.50 -23.28 -5.94
CA SER A 322 -4.64 -23.31 -6.83
C SER A 322 -4.84 -21.95 -7.48
N THR A 323 -5.18 -21.98 -8.76
CA THR A 323 -5.53 -20.81 -9.54
C THR A 323 -7.02 -20.53 -9.40
N TRP A 324 -7.34 -19.26 -9.23
CA TRP A 324 -8.68 -18.75 -8.96
C TRP A 324 -8.98 -17.64 -9.96
N ARG A 325 -10.13 -17.69 -10.62
CA ARG A 325 -10.63 -16.60 -11.44
C ARG A 325 -11.47 -15.69 -10.57
N ILE A 326 -11.19 -14.40 -10.63
CA ILE A 326 -12.03 -13.38 -10.02
C ILE A 326 -13.33 -13.31 -10.81
N ASP A 327 -14.45 -13.65 -10.18
CA ASP A 327 -15.76 -13.44 -10.78
C ASP A 327 -16.24 -12.03 -10.52
N ASP A 328 -16.04 -11.55 -9.29
CA ASP A 328 -16.44 -10.23 -8.84
C ASP A 328 -15.56 -9.73 -7.70
N ILE A 329 -15.34 -8.42 -7.64
CA ILE A 329 -14.63 -7.76 -6.55
C ILE A 329 -15.64 -6.88 -5.84
N THR A 330 -16.12 -7.35 -4.70
CA THR A 330 -17.05 -6.59 -3.87
C THR A 330 -16.30 -5.70 -2.89
N ARG A 331 -17.04 -4.92 -2.10
CA ARG A 331 -16.48 -3.94 -1.16
C ARG A 331 -15.58 -4.57 -0.10
N ASP A 332 -15.91 -5.76 0.41
CA ASP A 332 -15.22 -6.42 1.53
C ASP A 332 -14.56 -7.76 1.20
N ARG A 333 -14.81 -8.30 -0.01
CA ARG A 333 -14.31 -9.62 -0.43
C ARG A 333 -14.12 -9.73 -1.93
N VAL A 334 -13.20 -10.61 -2.32
CA VAL A 334 -13.05 -11.07 -3.70
C VAL A 334 -13.82 -12.37 -3.87
N ILE A 335 -14.77 -12.39 -4.80
CA ILE A 335 -15.53 -13.59 -5.16
C ILE A 335 -14.80 -14.29 -6.30
N VAL A 336 -14.49 -15.57 -6.11
CA VAL A 336 -13.68 -16.34 -7.06
C VAL A 336 -14.29 -17.69 -7.37
N THR A 337 -14.01 -18.19 -8.56
CA THR A 337 -14.21 -19.59 -8.93
C THR A 337 -12.86 -20.27 -9.20
N PRO A 338 -12.73 -21.58 -8.95
CA PRO A 338 -11.53 -22.32 -9.32
C PRO A 338 -11.26 -22.19 -10.83
N ALA A 339 -10.02 -21.89 -11.21
CA ALA A 339 -9.57 -21.76 -12.59
C ALA A 339 -8.35 -22.64 -12.90
N PRO A 340 -8.44 -23.96 -12.63
CA PRO A 340 -7.32 -24.89 -12.79
C PRO A 340 -6.76 -24.88 -14.21
N GLY A 341 -5.43 -24.98 -14.33
CA GLY A 341 -4.71 -25.01 -15.62
C GLY A 341 -4.61 -23.67 -16.38
N VAL A 342 -5.18 -22.57 -15.87
CA VAL A 342 -4.98 -21.22 -16.43
C VAL A 342 -3.86 -20.53 -15.66
N PRO A 343 -2.77 -20.07 -16.30
CA PRO A 343 -1.75 -19.28 -15.63
C PRO A 343 -2.38 -18.08 -14.94
N GLY A 344 -2.20 -17.99 -13.62
CA GLY A 344 -2.69 -16.87 -12.83
C GLY A 344 -1.60 -15.84 -12.60
N ALA A 345 -1.96 -14.55 -12.59
CA ALA A 345 -1.13 -13.50 -12.05
C ALA A 345 -0.88 -13.79 -10.57
N VAL A 346 0.36 -13.69 -10.12
CA VAL A 346 0.62 -13.96 -8.70
C VAL A 346 0.15 -12.77 -7.88
N PRO A 347 -0.65 -12.98 -6.82
CA PRO A 347 -0.89 -11.91 -5.88
C PRO A 347 0.43 -11.52 -5.26
N PHE A 348 0.90 -10.31 -5.57
CA PHE A 348 2.04 -9.76 -4.88
C PHE A 348 1.59 -9.42 -3.46
N TRP A 349 2.29 -9.99 -2.50
CA TRP A 349 2.23 -9.52 -1.13
C TRP A 349 3.27 -8.41 -1.07
N ARG A 350 2.90 -7.17 -1.40
CA ARG A 350 3.67 -5.98 -1.00
C ARG A 350 3.54 -5.76 0.52
N GLY A 351 3.71 -6.85 1.26
CA GLY A 351 3.60 -6.87 2.70
C GLY A 351 4.86 -6.30 3.28
N ASP A 352 4.94 -4.98 3.39
CA ASP A 352 5.78 -4.22 4.34
C ASP A 352 7.22 -4.74 4.50
N GLY A 353 7.77 -5.39 3.48
CA GLY A 353 9.15 -5.79 3.45
C GLY A 353 9.89 -4.47 3.43
N ILE A 354 10.45 -4.08 4.57
CA ILE A 354 11.51 -3.09 4.62
C ILE A 354 12.61 -3.74 3.80
N GLY A 355 12.56 -3.51 2.49
CA GLY A 355 13.52 -4.02 1.53
C GLY A 355 14.90 -3.52 1.94
N ARG A 356 15.92 -4.11 1.32
CA ARG A 356 17.28 -3.69 1.58
C ARG A 356 17.45 -2.19 1.31
N THR A 357 18.12 -1.49 2.24
CA THR A 357 18.49 -0.09 2.03
C THR A 357 19.58 0.02 0.97
N VAL A 358 19.66 1.17 0.29
CA VAL A 358 20.73 1.40 -0.71
C VAL A 358 22.13 1.29 -0.10
N GLU A 359 22.31 1.68 1.17
CA GLU A 359 23.59 1.58 1.90
C GLU A 359 24.04 0.13 2.08
N LEU A 360 23.13 -0.74 2.54
CA LEU A 360 23.41 -2.17 2.64
C LEU A 360 23.61 -2.78 1.24
N GLY A 361 22.84 -2.33 0.25
CA GLY A 361 23.00 -2.71 -1.15
C GLY A 361 24.39 -2.40 -1.71
N ARG A 362 24.91 -1.19 -1.48
CA ARG A 362 26.28 -0.81 -1.86
C ARG A 362 27.32 -1.71 -1.19
N SER A 363 27.13 -2.02 0.10
CA SER A 363 28.03 -2.91 0.85
C SER A 363 28.05 -4.35 0.29
N ILE A 364 26.89 -4.85 -0.16
CA ILE A 364 26.80 -6.16 -0.83
C ILE A 364 27.46 -6.13 -2.20
N GLY A 365 27.29 -5.04 -2.95
CA GLY A 365 27.95 -4.85 -4.22
C GLY A 365 29.46 -4.85 -4.10
N GLU A 366 30.00 -4.09 -3.15
CA GLU A 366 31.43 -4.00 -2.85
C GLU A 366 31.98 -5.38 -2.47
N PHE A 367 31.28 -6.07 -1.56
CA PHE A 367 31.67 -7.41 -1.17
C PHE A 367 31.62 -8.40 -2.33
N SER A 368 30.62 -8.33 -3.21
CA SER A 368 30.50 -9.23 -4.38
C SER A 368 31.68 -9.05 -5.35
N ARG A 369 32.09 -7.80 -5.58
CA ARG A 369 33.24 -7.45 -6.43
C ARG A 369 34.56 -8.00 -5.87
N GLU A 370 34.73 -7.97 -4.55
CA GLU A 370 35.94 -8.46 -3.89
C GLU A 370 35.95 -9.99 -3.72
N ALA A 371 34.82 -10.57 -3.30
CA ALA A 371 34.71 -11.96 -2.91
C ALA A 371 34.80 -12.94 -4.09
N VAL A 372 34.47 -12.53 -5.32
CA VAL A 372 34.57 -13.41 -6.51
C VAL A 372 36.00 -13.95 -6.73
N ALA A 373 37.00 -13.14 -6.38
CA ALA A 373 38.42 -13.48 -6.51
C ALA A 373 39.05 -14.00 -5.20
N ALA A 374 38.32 -14.01 -4.09
CA ALA A 374 38.84 -14.40 -2.79
C ALA A 374 39.06 -15.92 -2.64
N ASP A 375 39.94 -16.30 -1.71
CA ASP A 375 40.03 -17.68 -1.22
C ASP A 375 38.87 -17.93 -0.23
N PRO A 376 38.06 -18.99 -0.42
CA PRO A 376 37.01 -19.37 0.53
C PRO A 376 37.48 -19.43 2.00
N LYS A 377 38.74 -19.79 2.26
CA LYS A 377 39.27 -19.85 3.63
C LYS A 377 39.38 -18.48 4.29
N ASP A 378 39.74 -17.46 3.52
CA ASP A 378 39.79 -16.09 4.02
C ASP A 378 38.37 -15.58 4.32
N LEU A 379 37.40 -15.87 3.44
CA LEU A 379 36.00 -15.52 3.71
C LEU A 379 35.44 -16.24 4.94
N ALA A 380 35.73 -17.53 5.12
CA ALA A 380 35.32 -18.29 6.31
C ALA A 380 35.83 -17.65 7.60
N ARG A 381 37.10 -17.20 7.62
CA ARG A 381 37.69 -16.51 8.77
C ARG A 381 37.11 -15.12 8.97
N ASP A 382 37.07 -14.30 7.93
CA ASP A 382 36.85 -12.86 8.03
C ASP A 382 35.36 -12.48 8.13
N TYR A 383 34.48 -13.35 7.64
CA TYR A 383 33.01 -13.20 7.67
C TYR A 383 32.32 -14.23 8.58
N ASN A 384 33.09 -15.04 9.31
CA ASN A 384 32.58 -16.07 10.23
C ASN A 384 31.64 -17.09 9.55
N LEU A 385 31.91 -17.41 8.28
CA LEU A 385 31.20 -18.44 7.53
C LEU A 385 31.73 -19.83 7.89
N ASP A 386 30.88 -20.85 7.85
CA ASP A 386 31.37 -22.22 7.80
C ASP A 386 32.05 -22.50 6.44
N ALA A 387 32.87 -23.55 6.38
CA ALA A 387 33.65 -23.87 5.19
C ALA A 387 32.79 -24.12 3.94
N LEU A 388 31.65 -24.79 4.09
CA LEU A 388 30.75 -25.09 2.97
C LEU A 388 30.04 -23.84 2.50
N ALA A 389 29.63 -22.95 3.40
CA ALA A 389 29.08 -21.65 3.05
C ALA A 389 30.10 -20.81 2.26
N ALA A 390 31.34 -20.69 2.73
CA ALA A 390 32.34 -19.92 2.02
C ALA A 390 32.64 -20.48 0.61
N GLU A 391 32.75 -21.81 0.48
CA GLU A 391 32.94 -22.47 -0.82
C GLU A 391 31.75 -22.24 -1.76
N ASN A 392 30.51 -22.40 -1.26
CA ASN A 392 29.29 -22.17 -2.06
C ASN A 392 29.15 -20.72 -2.50
N LEU A 393 29.50 -19.75 -1.64
CA LEU A 393 29.43 -18.33 -1.96
C LEU A 393 30.40 -17.98 -3.10
N VAL A 394 31.67 -18.40 -2.99
CA VAL A 394 32.66 -18.13 -4.04
C VAL A 394 32.29 -18.85 -5.34
N ALA A 395 31.79 -20.10 -5.26
CA ALA A 395 31.30 -20.82 -6.42
C ALA A 395 30.15 -20.07 -7.11
N TYR A 396 29.16 -19.60 -6.34
CA TYR A 396 28.03 -18.83 -6.85
C TYR A 396 28.48 -17.56 -7.59
N LEU A 397 29.40 -16.78 -7.01
CA LEU A 397 29.93 -15.56 -7.64
C LEU A 397 30.73 -15.86 -8.91
N ARG A 398 31.51 -16.95 -8.93
CA ARG A 398 32.28 -17.36 -10.12
C ARG A 398 31.39 -17.90 -11.23
N GLU A 399 30.35 -18.66 -10.90
CA GLU A 399 29.31 -19.09 -11.84
C GLU A 399 28.63 -17.86 -12.48
N GLN A 400 28.29 -16.84 -11.67
CA GLN A 400 27.72 -15.59 -12.16
C GLN A 400 28.67 -14.85 -13.11
N GLN A 401 29.95 -14.72 -12.72
CA GLN A 401 30.96 -14.07 -13.54
C GLN A 401 31.18 -14.84 -14.86
N ALA A 402 31.13 -16.17 -14.84
CA ALA A 402 31.24 -16.98 -16.06
C ALA A 402 30.06 -16.75 -17.00
N ALA A 403 28.84 -16.62 -16.47
CA ALA A 403 27.63 -16.38 -17.26
C ALA A 403 27.56 -14.96 -17.84
N THR A 404 27.92 -13.95 -17.04
CA THR A 404 27.68 -12.53 -17.38
C THR A 404 28.94 -11.69 -17.57
N ARG A 405 30.12 -12.33 -17.55
CA ARG A 405 31.49 -11.76 -17.65
C ARG A 405 31.93 -10.92 -16.45
N VAL A 406 30.99 -10.30 -15.75
CA VAL A 406 31.19 -9.50 -14.54
C VAL A 406 30.22 -9.98 -13.47
N VAL A 407 30.41 -9.53 -12.23
CA VAL A 407 29.42 -9.74 -11.16
C VAL A 407 28.75 -8.39 -10.90
N PRO A 408 27.41 -8.31 -10.83
CA PRO A 408 26.72 -7.10 -10.38
C PRO A 408 27.29 -6.59 -9.06
N SER A 409 27.58 -5.29 -8.97
CA SER A 409 28.22 -4.65 -7.82
C SER A 409 27.74 -3.21 -7.65
N ASP A 410 28.31 -2.50 -6.67
CA ASP A 410 28.11 -1.07 -6.41
C ASP A 410 28.63 -0.17 -7.54
N GLU A 411 29.51 -0.69 -8.40
CA GLU A 411 30.10 0.03 -9.54
C GLU A 411 29.67 -0.54 -10.90
N THR A 412 28.90 -1.63 -10.94
CA THR A 412 28.51 -2.27 -12.20
C THR A 412 27.11 -2.88 -12.11
N ILE A 413 26.22 -2.44 -12.99
CA ILE A 413 24.89 -3.03 -13.20
C ILE A 413 24.95 -3.89 -14.44
N VAL A 414 24.34 -5.08 -14.39
CA VAL A 414 24.26 -5.99 -15.54
C VAL A 414 22.86 -5.97 -16.11
N ILE A 415 22.76 -5.74 -17.42
CA ILE A 415 21.52 -5.87 -18.19
C ILE A 415 21.61 -7.22 -18.92
N GLU A 416 20.95 -8.23 -18.36
CA GLU A 416 20.91 -9.58 -18.90
C GLU A 416 19.64 -9.81 -19.72
N ARG A 417 19.79 -10.41 -20.90
CA ARG A 417 18.68 -10.81 -21.77
C ARG A 417 18.76 -12.28 -22.10
N PHE A 418 17.64 -12.98 -22.03
CA PHE A 418 17.51 -14.37 -22.48
C PHE A 418 16.06 -14.64 -22.90
N ARG A 419 15.86 -15.74 -23.62
CA ARG A 419 14.52 -16.25 -23.94
C ARG A 419 14.09 -17.28 -22.91
N ASP A 420 12.84 -17.23 -22.48
CA ASP A 420 12.28 -18.26 -21.60
C ASP A 420 11.84 -19.52 -22.39
N GLU A 421 11.26 -20.49 -21.69
CA GLU A 421 10.90 -21.79 -22.26
C GLU A 421 9.81 -21.72 -23.34
N ILE A 422 9.01 -20.64 -23.36
CA ILE A 422 7.97 -20.40 -24.37
C ILE A 422 8.46 -19.49 -25.51
N GLY A 423 9.67 -18.95 -25.39
CA GLY A 423 10.35 -18.17 -26.40
C GLY A 423 10.28 -16.65 -26.19
N ASP A 424 9.66 -16.19 -25.11
CA ASP A 424 9.48 -14.78 -24.80
C ASP A 424 10.76 -14.17 -24.24
N TRP A 425 10.98 -12.88 -24.51
CA TRP A 425 12.15 -12.17 -24.02
C TRP A 425 11.99 -11.78 -22.55
N ARG A 426 13.05 -12.05 -21.78
CA ARG A 426 13.23 -11.54 -20.42
C ARG A 426 14.39 -10.56 -20.41
N LEU A 427 14.14 -9.37 -19.88
CA LEU A 427 15.17 -8.38 -19.58
C LEU A 427 15.34 -8.30 -18.06
N CYS A 428 16.51 -8.67 -17.55
CA CYS A 428 16.85 -8.59 -16.14
C CYS A 428 17.88 -7.48 -15.91
N ILE A 429 17.53 -6.51 -15.07
CA ILE A 429 18.45 -5.48 -14.57
C ILE A 429 18.96 -5.95 -13.22
N LEU A 430 20.17 -6.50 -13.19
CA LEU A 430 20.79 -7.06 -11.98
C LEU A 430 21.59 -5.99 -11.27
N SER A 431 21.18 -5.68 -10.03
CA SER A 431 21.71 -4.56 -9.25
C SER A 431 21.54 -4.83 -7.75
N PRO A 432 22.52 -4.47 -6.90
CA PRO A 432 22.39 -4.72 -5.46
C PRO A 432 21.66 -3.60 -4.70
N PHE A 433 21.17 -2.54 -5.35
CA PHE A 433 20.72 -1.29 -4.68
C PHE A 433 19.41 -1.38 -3.88
N GLY A 434 18.73 -2.52 -3.88
CA GLY A 434 17.61 -2.79 -2.97
C GLY A 434 16.23 -2.48 -3.56
N GLY A 435 15.20 -3.12 -2.98
CA GLY A 435 13.87 -3.19 -3.58
C GLY A 435 13.18 -1.83 -3.71
N ARG A 436 13.44 -0.89 -2.79
CA ARG A 436 12.83 0.45 -2.83
C ARG A 436 13.30 1.29 -4.02
N VAL A 437 14.58 1.16 -4.38
CA VAL A 437 15.16 1.78 -5.58
C VAL A 437 14.60 1.10 -6.82
N HIS A 438 14.59 -0.24 -6.83
CA HIS A 438 14.11 -1.01 -7.98
C HIS A 438 12.61 -0.86 -8.23
N ALA A 439 11.80 -0.65 -7.18
CA ALA A 439 10.38 -0.33 -7.30
C ALA A 439 10.17 1.00 -8.01
N ALA A 440 10.91 2.04 -7.60
CA ALA A 440 10.87 3.36 -8.24
C ALA A 440 11.33 3.28 -9.70
N TRP A 441 12.43 2.56 -9.94
CA TRP A 441 12.97 2.39 -11.28
C TRP A 441 12.01 1.58 -12.15
N GLY A 442 11.41 0.51 -11.64
CA GLY A 442 10.40 -0.29 -12.34
C GLY A 442 9.20 0.54 -12.79
N LEU A 443 8.67 1.44 -11.93
CA LEU A 443 7.60 2.36 -12.31
C LEU A 443 8.02 3.28 -13.47
N ALA A 444 9.21 3.87 -13.39
CA ALA A 444 9.73 4.75 -14.44
C ALA A 444 9.97 3.98 -15.76
N LEU A 445 10.44 2.74 -15.68
CA LEU A 445 10.64 1.86 -16.85
C LEU A 445 9.31 1.50 -17.50
N SER A 446 8.31 1.09 -16.72
CA SER A 446 6.96 0.81 -17.26
C SER A 446 6.36 2.04 -17.93
N ALA A 447 6.50 3.24 -17.33
CA ALA A 447 6.06 4.50 -17.94
C ALA A 447 6.73 4.73 -19.31
N ARG A 448 8.06 4.58 -19.34
CA ARG A 448 8.85 4.79 -20.56
C ARG A 448 8.51 3.78 -21.65
N ILE A 449 8.41 2.50 -21.30
CA ILE A 449 8.10 1.43 -22.25
C ILE A 449 6.73 1.69 -22.88
N ARG A 450 5.74 2.07 -22.07
CA ARG A 450 4.40 2.43 -22.54
C ARG A 450 4.44 3.64 -23.49
N ASN A 451 5.18 4.69 -23.14
CA ASN A 451 5.20 5.97 -23.86
C ASN A 451 6.03 5.94 -25.15
N GLU A 452 7.19 5.27 -25.13
CA GLU A 452 8.14 5.28 -26.25
C GLU A 452 7.99 4.06 -27.18
N PHE A 453 7.57 2.91 -26.64
CA PHE A 453 7.53 1.65 -27.38
C PHE A 453 6.11 1.11 -27.59
N GLU A 454 5.08 1.76 -27.02
CA GLU A 454 3.67 1.34 -27.11
C GLU A 454 3.44 -0.13 -26.67
N LEU A 455 4.31 -0.64 -25.79
CA LEU A 455 4.23 -1.98 -25.21
C LEU A 455 3.70 -1.90 -23.78
N GLU A 456 2.81 -2.83 -23.42
CA GLU A 456 2.48 -3.07 -22.02
C GLU A 456 3.58 -3.98 -21.44
N ALA A 457 4.28 -3.48 -20.44
CA ALA A 457 5.39 -4.19 -19.80
C ALA A 457 5.19 -4.27 -18.29
N ASP A 458 5.14 -5.50 -17.81
CA ASP A 458 5.12 -5.80 -16.38
C ASP A 458 6.56 -5.79 -15.86
N ALA A 459 6.90 -4.74 -15.09
CA ALA A 459 8.15 -4.65 -14.36
C ALA A 459 7.96 -5.23 -12.95
N ILE A 460 8.69 -6.29 -12.67
CA ILE A 460 8.72 -6.95 -11.36
C ILE A 460 10.08 -6.67 -10.74
N TRP A 461 10.12 -6.42 -9.44
CA TRP A 461 11.35 -6.05 -8.75
C TRP A 461 11.56 -6.84 -7.46
N SER A 462 12.82 -7.02 -7.09
CA SER A 462 13.23 -7.52 -5.77
C SER A 462 14.40 -6.68 -5.25
N ASP A 463 15.02 -7.08 -4.14
CA ASP A 463 16.23 -6.42 -3.65
C ASP A 463 17.41 -6.48 -4.64
N ASP A 464 17.45 -7.51 -5.49
CA ASP A 464 18.60 -7.85 -6.33
C ASP A 464 18.42 -7.48 -7.81
N GLY A 465 17.27 -6.89 -8.18
CA GLY A 465 17.09 -6.36 -9.52
C GLY A 465 15.64 -6.17 -9.95
N ILE A 466 15.47 -5.96 -11.25
CA ILE A 466 14.20 -5.79 -11.95
C ILE A 466 14.13 -6.79 -13.09
N VAL A 467 12.97 -7.43 -13.27
CA VAL A 467 12.64 -8.24 -14.44
C VAL A 467 11.55 -7.53 -15.21
N VAL A 468 11.79 -7.28 -16.48
CA VAL A 468 10.79 -6.80 -17.42
C VAL A 468 10.41 -7.95 -18.34
N HIS A 469 9.12 -8.27 -18.37
CA HIS A 469 8.55 -9.22 -19.30
C HIS A 469 7.99 -8.48 -20.51
N LEU A 470 8.41 -8.89 -21.71
CA LEU A 470 8.02 -8.28 -22.97
C LEU A 470 7.41 -9.36 -23.88
N PRO A 471 6.08 -9.54 -23.87
CA PRO A 471 5.42 -10.50 -24.74
C PRO A 471 5.52 -10.07 -26.20
N ASP A 472 5.57 -11.03 -27.12
CA ASP A 472 5.46 -10.81 -28.57
C ASP A 472 6.54 -9.91 -29.21
N ALA A 473 7.71 -9.76 -28.58
CA ALA A 473 8.83 -9.01 -29.16
C ALA A 473 9.67 -9.87 -30.13
N ASP A 474 9.70 -9.50 -31.41
CA ASP A 474 10.49 -10.20 -32.44
C ASP A 474 12.01 -10.13 -32.17
N ASP A 475 12.47 -8.95 -31.75
CA ASP A 475 13.87 -8.62 -31.48
C ASP A 475 14.16 -8.48 -29.98
N ALA A 476 15.42 -8.69 -29.60
CA ALA A 476 15.86 -8.47 -28.22
C ALA A 476 15.66 -7.00 -27.82
N PRO A 477 15.10 -6.71 -26.64
CA PRO A 477 14.85 -5.34 -26.19
C PRO A 477 16.15 -4.52 -26.14
N SER A 478 16.05 -3.26 -26.57
CA SER A 478 17.18 -2.33 -26.52
C SER A 478 17.57 -2.05 -25.06
N PRO A 479 18.88 -2.08 -24.72
CA PRO A 479 19.37 -1.66 -23.41
C PRO A 479 19.05 -0.20 -23.09
N GLU A 480 18.81 0.63 -24.10
CA GLU A 480 18.44 2.04 -23.95
C GLU A 480 17.15 2.24 -23.14
N ILE A 481 16.30 1.21 -23.07
CA ILE A 481 15.10 1.19 -22.22
C ILE A 481 15.47 1.45 -20.75
N VAL A 482 16.66 1.00 -20.32
CA VAL A 482 17.13 1.08 -18.93
C VAL A 482 17.75 2.44 -18.60
N THR A 483 18.23 3.18 -19.60
CA THR A 483 18.91 4.47 -19.43
C THR A 483 17.92 5.63 -19.35
N LEU A 484 17.43 5.90 -18.13
CA LEU A 484 16.56 7.04 -17.83
C LEU A 484 17.39 8.30 -17.51
N GLU A 485 16.91 9.47 -17.93
CA GLU A 485 17.51 10.72 -17.50
C GLU A 485 17.15 11.01 -16.03
N PRO A 486 18.14 11.29 -15.16
CA PRO A 486 17.90 11.58 -13.74
C PRO A 486 16.93 12.71 -13.46
N ASP A 487 16.84 13.66 -14.38
CA ASP A 487 16.00 14.86 -14.23
C ASP A 487 14.55 14.63 -14.70
N GLU A 488 14.28 13.52 -15.40
CA GLU A 488 12.95 13.14 -15.90
C GLU A 488 12.28 12.03 -15.06
N VAL A 489 13.06 11.30 -14.25
CA VAL A 489 12.59 10.11 -13.53
C VAL A 489 11.47 10.42 -12.53
N GLU A 490 11.52 11.59 -11.87
CA GLU A 490 10.49 11.99 -10.92
C GLU A 490 9.14 12.20 -11.62
N ASP A 491 9.14 12.89 -12.76
CA ASP A 491 7.93 13.16 -13.54
C ASP A 491 7.30 11.86 -14.07
N LEU A 492 8.12 10.92 -14.55
CA LEU A 492 7.67 9.60 -15.00
C LEU A 492 6.97 8.84 -13.86
N ILE A 493 7.60 8.81 -12.67
CA ILE A 493 7.05 8.12 -11.51
C ILE A 493 5.77 8.81 -11.02
N VAL A 494 5.75 10.14 -10.92
CA VAL A 494 4.58 10.91 -10.46
C VAL A 494 3.37 10.68 -11.39
N GLY A 495 3.61 10.63 -12.70
CA GLY A 495 2.59 10.33 -13.70
C GLY A 495 1.93 8.97 -13.48
N GLU A 496 2.75 7.92 -13.32
CA GLU A 496 2.26 6.55 -13.08
C GLU A 496 1.64 6.35 -11.69
N LEU A 497 2.20 6.99 -10.66
CA LEU A 497 1.75 6.80 -9.27
C LEU A 497 0.30 7.19 -9.06
N SER A 498 -0.17 8.26 -9.70
CA SER A 498 -1.52 8.82 -9.48
C SER A 498 -2.65 7.80 -9.71
N GLY A 499 -2.45 6.83 -10.61
CA GLY A 499 -3.39 5.75 -10.91
C GLY A 499 -3.12 4.43 -10.18
N SER A 500 -2.02 4.36 -9.42
CA SER A 500 -1.55 3.12 -8.79
C SER A 500 -2.32 2.75 -7.52
N ALA A 501 -2.39 1.45 -7.24
CA ALA A 501 -2.93 0.93 -5.98
C ALA A 501 -2.18 1.43 -4.75
N LEU A 502 -0.85 1.51 -4.87
CA LEU A 502 0.02 2.01 -3.81
C LEU A 502 -0.39 3.42 -3.39
N PHE A 503 -0.60 4.32 -4.35
CA PHE A 503 -1.00 5.70 -4.07
C PHE A 503 -2.38 5.75 -3.40
N GLY A 504 -3.36 5.00 -3.91
CA GLY A 504 -4.69 4.94 -3.29
C GLY A 504 -4.67 4.43 -1.85
N ALA A 505 -3.87 3.40 -1.57
CA ALA A 505 -3.69 2.87 -0.22
C ALA A 505 -3.04 3.90 0.72
N ARG A 506 -1.95 4.54 0.29
CA ARG A 506 -1.25 5.57 1.08
C ARG A 506 -2.08 6.82 1.28
N PHE A 507 -2.85 7.23 0.28
CA PHE A 507 -3.80 8.33 0.41
C PHE A 507 -4.85 8.06 1.50
N ARG A 508 -5.40 6.84 1.54
CA ARG A 508 -6.34 6.43 2.59
C ARG A 508 -5.69 6.48 3.97
N GLU A 509 -4.46 5.97 4.11
CA GLU A 509 -3.71 6.02 5.37
C GLU A 509 -3.48 7.46 5.84
N ALA A 510 -3.03 8.34 4.94
CA ALA A 510 -2.80 9.76 5.21
C ALA A 510 -4.10 10.52 5.53
N ALA A 511 -5.19 10.25 4.81
CA ALA A 511 -6.51 10.83 5.09
C ALA A 511 -7.07 10.38 6.45
N GLY A 512 -6.80 9.13 6.84
CA GLY A 512 -7.12 8.60 8.17
C GLY A 512 -6.33 9.32 9.27
N ARG A 513 -4.99 9.41 9.14
CA ARG A 513 -4.13 10.13 10.09
C ARG A 513 -4.49 11.60 10.21
N SER A 514 -4.83 12.26 9.09
CA SER A 514 -5.29 13.65 9.01
C SER A 514 -6.67 13.92 9.62
N LEU A 515 -7.34 12.90 10.17
CA LEU A 515 -8.67 12.99 10.76
C LEU A 515 -9.77 13.40 9.74
N LEU A 516 -9.54 13.21 8.45
CA LEU A 516 -10.56 13.41 7.41
C LEU A 516 -11.51 12.22 7.37
N ILE A 517 -10.97 11.01 7.57
CA ILE A 517 -11.73 9.75 7.63
C ILE A 517 -11.58 9.14 9.04
N PRO A 518 -12.20 9.74 10.07
CA PRO A 518 -11.98 9.28 11.44
C PRO A 518 -12.68 7.97 11.75
N ARG A 519 -12.15 7.28 12.76
CA ARG A 519 -12.79 6.13 13.40
C ARG A 519 -14.12 6.55 14.04
N ALA A 520 -15.14 5.71 13.86
CA ALA A 520 -16.49 5.99 14.34
C ALA A 520 -16.62 5.86 15.87
N TYR A 521 -15.88 4.93 16.50
CA TYR A 521 -15.98 4.65 17.93
C TYR A 521 -14.61 4.35 18.56
N PRO A 522 -14.36 4.80 19.80
CA PRO A 522 -13.19 4.37 20.57
C PRO A 522 -13.12 2.84 20.67
N GLY A 523 -11.95 2.27 20.37
CA GLY A 523 -11.69 0.84 20.50
C GLY A 523 -12.36 -0.07 19.45
N LYS A 524 -13.18 0.46 18.52
CA LYS A 524 -13.71 -0.31 17.39
C LYS A 524 -13.15 0.22 16.08
N ARG A 525 -12.51 -0.65 15.31
CA ARG A 525 -12.06 -0.34 13.95
C ARG A 525 -13.28 -0.05 13.07
N THR A 526 -13.21 1.04 12.30
CA THR A 526 -14.16 1.23 11.19
C THR A 526 -13.91 0.12 10.17
N PRO A 527 -14.95 -0.52 9.61
CA PRO A 527 -14.77 -1.51 8.57
C PRO A 527 -13.92 -0.93 7.42
N LEU A 528 -12.86 -1.63 7.03
CA LEU A 528 -11.88 -1.12 6.06
C LEU A 528 -12.52 -0.75 4.72
N TRP A 529 -13.51 -1.51 4.27
CA TRP A 529 -14.23 -1.21 3.04
C TRP A 529 -14.92 0.16 3.07
N GLN A 530 -15.41 0.61 4.23
CA GLN A 530 -16.00 1.95 4.38
C GLN A 530 -14.93 3.02 4.30
N GLN A 531 -13.76 2.79 4.92
CA GLN A 531 -12.63 3.71 4.82
C GLN A 531 -12.15 3.84 3.36
N ARG A 532 -12.16 2.74 2.60
CA ARG A 532 -11.79 2.72 1.17
C ARG A 532 -12.72 3.54 0.31
N LEU A 533 -14.03 3.30 0.42
CA LEU A 533 -15.03 4.05 -0.36
C LEU A 533 -14.89 5.55 -0.12
N ARG A 534 -14.76 5.94 1.16
CA ARG A 534 -14.55 7.32 1.59
C ARG A 534 -13.26 7.93 1.01
N ALA A 535 -12.15 7.20 1.13
CA ALA A 535 -10.87 7.65 0.61
C ALA A 535 -10.87 7.78 -0.91
N GLN A 536 -11.53 6.87 -1.63
CA GLN A 536 -11.66 6.95 -3.09
C GLN A 536 -12.48 8.16 -3.51
N SER A 537 -13.64 8.39 -2.89
CA SER A 537 -14.45 9.59 -3.14
C SER A 537 -13.69 10.88 -2.82
N LEU A 538 -12.91 10.90 -1.74
CA LEU A 538 -12.06 12.04 -1.38
C LEU A 538 -10.92 12.25 -2.40
N LEU A 539 -10.28 11.17 -2.85
CA LEU A 539 -9.18 11.22 -3.80
C LEU A 539 -9.62 11.75 -5.17
N GLU A 540 -10.77 11.27 -5.68
CA GLU A 540 -11.31 11.75 -6.97
C GLU A 540 -11.51 13.27 -6.97
N VAL A 541 -12.00 13.84 -5.87
CA VAL A 541 -12.16 15.28 -5.75
C VAL A 541 -10.82 15.98 -5.53
N ALA A 542 -9.92 15.40 -4.75
CA ALA A 542 -8.62 15.98 -4.44
C ALA A 542 -7.71 16.15 -5.67
N LYS A 543 -7.92 15.37 -6.75
CA LYS A 543 -7.20 15.52 -8.03
C LYS A 543 -7.33 16.92 -8.63
N ASP A 544 -8.45 17.60 -8.42
CA ASP A 544 -8.70 18.98 -8.90
C ASP A 544 -7.94 20.05 -8.08
N PHE A 545 -7.34 19.66 -6.94
CA PHE A 545 -6.70 20.58 -6.00
C PHE A 545 -5.24 20.17 -5.76
N PRO A 546 -4.29 20.61 -6.62
CA PRO A 546 -2.88 20.22 -6.52
C PRO A 546 -2.22 20.55 -5.18
N ARG A 547 -2.75 21.54 -4.45
CA ARG A 547 -2.26 21.98 -3.14
C ARG A 547 -2.93 21.27 -1.96
N PHE A 548 -3.75 20.25 -2.21
CA PHE A 548 -4.44 19.53 -1.15
C PHE A 548 -3.42 18.79 -0.25
N PRO A 549 -3.33 19.10 1.06
CA PRO A 549 -2.25 18.61 1.90
C PRO A 549 -2.11 17.09 1.96
N VAL A 550 -3.22 16.34 1.94
CA VAL A 550 -3.17 14.86 1.97
C VAL A 550 -2.62 14.30 0.67
N THR A 551 -2.93 14.90 -0.48
CA THR A 551 -2.35 14.49 -1.77
C THR A 551 -0.84 14.72 -1.78
N LEU A 552 -0.40 15.90 -1.34
CA LEU A 552 1.01 16.25 -1.24
C LEU A 552 1.76 15.32 -0.27
N GLU A 553 1.16 15.03 0.89
CA GLU A 553 1.72 14.07 1.85
C GLU A 553 1.82 12.67 1.25
N THR A 554 0.81 12.24 0.50
CA THR A 554 0.82 10.91 -0.14
C THR A 554 1.97 10.80 -1.13
N TYR A 555 2.18 11.81 -1.98
CA TYR A 555 3.34 11.84 -2.87
C TYR A 555 4.66 11.83 -2.09
N ARG A 556 4.77 12.64 -1.03
CA ARG A 556 5.97 12.69 -0.19
C ARG A 556 6.27 11.33 0.46
N GLU A 557 5.27 10.68 1.06
CA GLU A 557 5.42 9.35 1.67
C GLU A 557 5.79 8.30 0.64
N VAL A 558 5.10 8.25 -0.50
CA VAL A 558 5.38 7.25 -1.53
C VAL A 558 6.78 7.45 -2.11
N LEU A 559 7.15 8.66 -2.52
CA LEU A 559 8.42 8.91 -3.21
C LEU A 559 9.65 8.76 -2.30
N LYS A 560 9.52 9.08 -1.00
CA LYS A 560 10.65 9.10 -0.05
C LYS A 560 10.67 7.96 0.97
N ASP A 561 9.51 7.52 1.45
CA ASP A 561 9.43 6.56 2.56
C ASP A 561 9.12 5.14 2.10
N VAL A 562 8.34 4.99 1.02
CA VAL A 562 8.04 3.68 0.42
C VAL A 562 9.05 3.36 -0.67
N LEU A 563 9.18 4.26 -1.63
CA LEU A 563 10.22 4.25 -2.65
C LEU A 563 11.50 4.88 -2.11
N ASP A 564 12.56 4.87 -2.91
CA ASP A 564 13.78 5.64 -2.64
C ASP A 564 14.17 6.43 -3.90
N LEU A 565 13.33 7.41 -4.25
CA LEU A 565 13.57 8.28 -5.39
C LEU A 565 14.92 9.01 -5.29
N PRO A 566 15.32 9.60 -4.13
CA PRO A 566 16.62 10.26 -4.03
C PRO A 566 17.80 9.34 -4.38
N ALA A 567 17.80 8.10 -3.88
CA ALA A 567 18.84 7.12 -4.20
C ALA A 567 18.79 6.71 -5.68
N LEU A 568 17.61 6.51 -6.26
CA LEU A 568 17.47 6.22 -7.70
C LEU A 568 18.05 7.37 -8.55
N THR A 569 17.71 8.61 -8.24
CA THR A 569 18.25 9.78 -8.95
C THR A 569 19.77 9.86 -8.83
N GLU A 570 20.35 9.56 -7.66
CA GLU A 570 21.80 9.47 -7.49
C GLU A 570 22.41 8.36 -8.36
N ILE A 571 21.83 7.16 -8.35
CA ILE A 571 22.29 6.01 -9.14
C ILE A 571 22.25 6.34 -10.65
N LEU A 572 21.17 6.95 -11.14
CA LEU A 572 21.07 7.37 -12.54
C LEU A 572 22.11 8.45 -12.88
N ARG A 573 22.42 9.37 -11.97
CA ARG A 573 23.53 10.34 -12.15
C ARG A 573 24.90 9.66 -12.17
N ASP A 574 25.11 8.65 -11.34
CA ASP A 574 26.33 7.86 -11.29
C ASP A 574 26.49 7.02 -12.56
N ILE A 575 25.41 6.50 -13.14
CA ILE A 575 25.39 5.86 -14.47
C ILE A 575 25.77 6.88 -15.56
N ARG A 576 25.10 8.03 -15.58
CA ARG A 576 25.35 9.11 -16.57
C ARG A 576 26.79 9.62 -16.53
N SER A 577 27.35 9.76 -15.33
CA SER A 577 28.74 10.18 -15.13
C SER A 577 29.76 9.04 -15.28
N ARG A 578 29.32 7.80 -15.57
CA ARG A 578 30.14 6.59 -15.72
C ARG A 578 30.90 6.17 -14.46
N LYS A 579 30.43 6.59 -13.29
CA LYS A 579 30.88 6.05 -12.01
C LYS A 579 30.33 4.63 -11.80
N ILE A 580 29.09 4.38 -12.27
CA ILE A 580 28.52 3.04 -12.39
C ILE A 580 28.54 2.64 -13.86
N SER A 581 29.09 1.48 -14.15
CA SER A 581 29.13 0.90 -15.50
C SER A 581 27.87 0.08 -15.78
N LEU A 582 27.32 0.20 -16.99
CA LEU A 582 26.29 -0.72 -17.50
C LEU A 582 26.95 -1.77 -18.38
N VAL A 583 26.73 -3.04 -18.07
CA VAL A 583 27.24 -4.17 -18.86
C VAL A 583 26.07 -4.96 -19.42
N GLU A 584 26.02 -5.07 -20.74
CA GLU A 584 25.00 -5.82 -21.45
C GLU A 584 25.49 -7.23 -21.75
N VAL A 585 24.61 -8.20 -21.53
CA VAL A 585 24.88 -9.59 -21.86
C VAL A 585 23.62 -10.30 -22.34
N GLU A 586 23.79 -11.12 -23.36
CA GLU A 586 22.77 -12.07 -23.79
C GLU A 586 23.23 -13.47 -23.38
N THR A 587 22.37 -14.19 -22.66
CA THR A 587 22.62 -15.53 -22.14
C THR A 587 21.64 -16.52 -22.78
N GLN A 588 22.05 -17.78 -22.89
CA GLN A 588 21.15 -18.84 -23.42
C GLN A 588 20.03 -19.17 -22.43
N SER A 589 20.26 -18.95 -21.15
CA SER A 589 19.36 -19.16 -20.03
C SER A 589 19.74 -18.21 -18.91
N ALA A 590 18.82 -17.94 -17.99
CA ALA A 590 19.07 -17.09 -16.83
C ALA A 590 20.37 -17.46 -16.08
N SER A 591 21.22 -16.46 -15.82
CA SER A 591 22.41 -16.56 -14.96
C SER A 591 22.04 -16.93 -13.52
N PRO A 592 23.00 -17.34 -12.67
CA PRO A 592 22.71 -17.59 -11.25
C PRO A 592 22.01 -16.45 -10.50
N PHE A 593 22.28 -15.19 -10.83
CA PHE A 593 21.62 -14.01 -10.25
C PHE A 593 20.24 -13.80 -10.86
N ALA A 594 20.11 -13.86 -12.19
CA ALA A 594 18.81 -13.75 -12.85
C ALA A 594 17.88 -14.89 -12.45
N SER A 595 18.39 -16.11 -12.29
CA SER A 595 17.64 -17.26 -11.79
C SER A 595 17.19 -17.04 -10.34
N SER A 596 18.02 -16.44 -9.48
CA SER A 596 17.59 -16.08 -8.13
C SER A 596 16.50 -15.01 -8.14
N LEU A 597 16.63 -13.98 -8.98
CA LEU A 597 15.65 -12.92 -9.14
C LEU A 597 14.31 -13.46 -9.66
N LEU A 598 14.37 -14.33 -10.68
CA LEU A 598 13.23 -15.07 -11.19
C LEU A 598 12.71 -16.10 -10.17
N PHE A 599 13.53 -16.59 -9.26
CA PHE A 599 13.12 -17.51 -8.20
C PHE A 599 12.42 -16.78 -7.07
N ASP A 600 12.76 -15.55 -6.72
CA ASP A 600 11.89 -14.74 -5.86
C ASP A 600 10.51 -14.56 -6.52
N TYR A 601 10.50 -14.42 -7.85
CA TYR A 601 9.28 -14.42 -8.66
C TYR A 601 8.55 -15.79 -8.66
N VAL A 602 9.27 -16.92 -8.82
CA VAL A 602 8.72 -18.29 -8.87
C VAL A 602 8.47 -18.90 -7.48
N ALA A 603 9.11 -18.46 -6.40
CA ALA A 603 8.79 -18.85 -5.03
C ALA A 603 7.43 -18.31 -4.60
N THR A 604 6.98 -17.24 -5.27
CA THR A 604 5.60 -16.78 -5.24
C THR A 604 4.66 -17.72 -6.04
N TYR A 605 5.18 -18.57 -6.95
CA TYR A 605 4.48 -19.63 -7.71
C TYR A 605 4.60 -21.07 -7.16
N MET A 606 5.72 -21.48 -6.54
CA MET A 606 6.12 -22.91 -6.46
C MET A 606 6.41 -23.46 -5.06
N TYR A 607 6.33 -22.66 -3.99
CA TYR A 607 6.21 -23.22 -2.62
C TYR A 607 4.76 -23.29 -2.14
N GLU A 608 3.83 -23.29 -3.10
CA GLU A 608 2.42 -23.55 -2.92
C GLU A 608 2.07 -24.87 -3.63
N GLY A 609 2.26 -25.99 -2.93
CA GLY A 609 1.66 -27.31 -3.19
C GLY A 609 2.31 -28.23 -4.24
N ASP A 610 2.36 -29.52 -3.89
CA ASP A 610 2.63 -30.64 -4.79
C ASP A 610 1.43 -30.94 -5.72
N THR A 611 1.74 -31.48 -6.92
CA THR A 611 0.92 -32.39 -7.80
C THR A 611 -0.13 -31.81 -8.80
N PRO A 612 -0.63 -32.58 -9.81
CA PRO A 612 0.03 -33.19 -10.99
C PRO A 612 -0.73 -32.97 -12.35
N ASN A 613 -0.13 -33.44 -13.45
CA ASN A 613 -0.47 -33.30 -14.90
C ASN A 613 -1.91 -33.61 -15.44
N ALA A 614 -2.92 -33.82 -14.59
CA ALA A 614 -4.26 -34.24 -15.04
C ALA A 614 -5.15 -33.10 -15.61
N GLU A 615 -4.77 -31.84 -15.42
CA GLU A 615 -5.61 -30.68 -15.76
C GLU A 615 -5.53 -30.23 -17.22
N ARG A 616 -4.63 -30.80 -18.03
CA ARG A 616 -4.39 -30.38 -19.43
C ARG A 616 -5.52 -30.72 -20.43
N ARG A 617 -6.63 -31.36 -20.04
CA ARG A 617 -7.66 -31.86 -20.99
C ARG A 617 -9.07 -31.31 -20.83
N ALA A 618 -9.34 -30.43 -19.86
CA ALA A 618 -10.70 -29.92 -19.63
C ALA A 618 -11.02 -28.58 -20.32
N ALA A 619 -10.06 -27.94 -20.99
CA ALA A 619 -10.14 -26.57 -21.50
C ALA A 619 -10.80 -26.39 -22.89
N ALA A 620 -11.73 -27.25 -23.31
CA ALA A 620 -12.27 -27.22 -24.68
C ALA A 620 -13.73 -26.78 -24.82
N LEU A 621 -14.43 -26.38 -23.75
CA LEU A 621 -15.85 -26.07 -23.84
C LEU A 621 -16.26 -24.85 -23.00
N ALA A 622 -16.97 -23.94 -23.70
CA ALA A 622 -17.91 -22.93 -23.21
C ALA A 622 -17.37 -21.51 -22.91
N LEU A 623 -17.36 -20.69 -23.96
CA LEU A 623 -17.90 -19.32 -23.91
C LEU A 623 -19.37 -19.38 -24.33
N ASP A 624 -20.27 -18.63 -23.68
CA ASP A 624 -20.65 -17.30 -24.18
C ASP A 624 -21.50 -16.54 -23.14
N ARG A 625 -21.22 -15.24 -22.98
CA ARG A 625 -21.79 -14.30 -22.00
C ARG A 625 -22.58 -13.17 -22.68
N ASP A 626 -22.77 -13.24 -24.00
CA ASP A 626 -23.54 -12.25 -24.77
C ASP A 626 -25.07 -12.41 -24.69
N LEU A 627 -25.57 -13.30 -23.82
CA LEU A 627 -27.01 -13.54 -23.61
C LEU A 627 -27.61 -12.89 -22.35
N LEU A 628 -26.88 -11.97 -21.68
CA LEU A 628 -27.31 -11.31 -20.43
C LEU A 628 -27.48 -9.79 -20.55
N ARG A 629 -27.50 -9.25 -21.77
CA ARG A 629 -27.70 -7.81 -22.01
C ARG A 629 -29.05 -7.46 -22.63
N GLU A 630 -29.90 -8.46 -22.88
CA GLU A 630 -31.23 -8.32 -23.50
C GLU A 630 -32.42 -8.45 -22.50
N LEU A 631 -32.16 -8.46 -21.19
CA LEU A 631 -33.17 -8.78 -20.15
C LEU A 631 -33.35 -7.74 -19.04
N LEU A 632 -32.94 -6.49 -19.23
CA LEU A 632 -33.26 -5.40 -18.29
C LEU A 632 -33.94 -4.26 -19.06
N GLY A 633 -35.24 -4.45 -19.28
CA GLY A 633 -36.15 -3.46 -19.83
C GLY A 633 -36.35 -2.28 -18.88
N GLN A 634 -36.41 -1.09 -19.47
CA GLN A 634 -36.73 0.16 -18.79
C GLN A 634 -38.25 0.34 -18.74
N GLU A 635 -38.85 0.20 -17.57
CA GLU A 635 -40.18 0.74 -17.26
C GLU A 635 -40.10 1.62 -16.00
N GLU A 636 -40.45 2.89 -16.22
CA GLU A 636 -40.88 3.99 -15.34
C GLU A 636 -40.50 3.97 -13.84
N LEU A 637 -39.36 4.59 -13.53
CA LEU A 637 -38.86 4.90 -12.17
C LEU A 637 -39.84 5.68 -11.27
N ARG A 638 -40.83 6.38 -11.84
CA ARG A 638 -41.79 7.21 -11.08
C ARG A 638 -42.68 6.41 -10.13
N GLU A 639 -42.97 5.14 -10.42
CA GLU A 639 -43.88 4.30 -9.62
C GLU A 639 -43.16 3.52 -8.49
N LEU A 640 -41.82 3.52 -8.49
CA LEU A 640 -41.00 2.80 -7.50
C LEU A 640 -40.49 3.67 -6.34
N ILE A 641 -40.60 5.00 -6.47
CA ILE A 641 -40.12 5.95 -5.48
C ILE A 641 -41.26 6.24 -4.49
N ASP A 642 -41.08 5.81 -3.23
CA ASP A 642 -41.98 6.15 -2.13
C ASP A 642 -41.91 7.66 -1.83
N PRO A 643 -43.02 8.41 -1.99
CA PRO A 643 -43.04 9.86 -1.70
C PRO A 643 -42.60 10.20 -0.28
N ALA A 644 -42.93 9.35 0.71
CA ALA A 644 -42.55 9.60 2.10
C ALA A 644 -41.02 9.44 2.30
N ALA A 645 -40.41 8.47 1.63
CA ALA A 645 -38.96 8.29 1.65
C ALA A 645 -38.23 9.44 0.95
N LEU A 646 -38.84 10.01 -0.10
CA LEU A 646 -38.29 11.18 -0.78
C LEU A 646 -38.37 12.43 0.09
N ASP A 647 -39.49 12.67 0.77
CA ASP A 647 -39.66 13.78 1.71
C ASP A 647 -38.66 13.68 2.88
N GLU A 648 -38.45 12.48 3.43
CA GLU A 648 -37.46 12.23 4.49
C GLU A 648 -36.03 12.48 4.01
N LEU A 649 -35.70 12.05 2.78
CA LEU A 649 -34.40 12.32 2.17
C LEU A 649 -34.19 13.83 1.99
N GLU A 650 -35.18 14.53 1.45
CA GLU A 650 -35.09 15.97 1.23
C GLU A 650 -34.99 16.74 2.55
N ASP A 651 -35.71 16.34 3.60
CA ASP A 651 -35.55 16.89 4.95
C ASP A 651 -34.16 16.66 5.54
N SER A 652 -33.53 15.52 5.25
CA SER A 652 -32.16 15.23 5.64
C SER A 652 -31.15 16.07 4.86
N LEU A 653 -31.28 16.14 3.54
CA LEU A 653 -30.41 16.94 2.66
C LEU A 653 -30.47 18.42 3.02
N GLN A 654 -31.68 18.93 3.31
CA GLN A 654 -31.95 20.31 3.71
C GLN A 654 -31.67 20.61 5.19
N GLN A 655 -31.19 19.63 5.98
CA GLN A 655 -30.88 19.77 7.41
C GLN A 655 -32.10 20.21 8.27
N ARG A 656 -33.30 19.79 7.88
CA ARG A 656 -34.57 20.07 8.59
C ARG A 656 -34.95 18.98 9.59
N ALA A 657 -34.31 17.82 9.57
CA ALA A 657 -34.65 16.66 10.41
C ALA A 657 -33.83 16.57 11.72
N GLY A 658 -34.53 16.36 12.84
CA GLY A 658 -33.97 15.85 14.11
C GLY A 658 -32.63 16.45 14.55
N GLU A 659 -31.60 15.60 14.64
CA GLU A 659 -30.27 16.00 15.10
C GLU A 659 -29.48 16.89 14.14
N ALA A 660 -29.87 16.94 12.85
CA ALA A 660 -29.22 17.71 11.80
C ALA A 660 -29.42 19.23 11.95
N ARG A 661 -30.44 19.65 12.72
CA ARG A 661 -30.65 21.08 13.01
C ARG A 661 -29.53 21.66 13.86
N ALA A 662 -29.13 22.89 13.54
CA ALA A 662 -28.13 23.66 14.25
C ALA A 662 -28.54 23.90 15.72
N SER A 663 -27.59 23.63 16.62
CA SER A 663 -27.72 23.94 18.06
C SER A 663 -26.69 24.96 18.53
N ASP A 664 -25.87 25.47 17.61
CA ASP A 664 -24.91 26.52 17.83
C ASP A 664 -24.60 27.22 16.50
N ARG A 665 -23.93 28.38 16.57
CA ARG A 665 -23.59 29.19 15.40
C ARG A 665 -22.60 28.50 14.46
N ASP A 666 -21.71 27.65 14.97
CA ASP A 666 -20.71 26.96 14.15
C ASP A 666 -21.38 25.90 13.28
N HIS A 667 -22.41 25.23 13.81
CA HIS A 667 -23.24 24.31 13.04
C HIS A 667 -24.09 25.07 12.01
N LEU A 668 -24.69 26.22 12.37
CA LEU A 668 -25.45 27.02 11.40
C LEU A 668 -24.58 27.53 10.23
N GLU A 669 -23.33 27.91 10.51
CA GLU A 669 -22.37 28.29 9.47
C GLU A 669 -22.02 27.12 8.54
N GLN A 670 -21.91 25.90 9.07
CA GLN A 670 -21.72 24.70 8.25
C GLN A 670 -22.95 24.42 7.37
N ILE A 671 -24.16 24.68 7.88
CA ILE A 671 -25.40 24.57 7.08
C ILE A 671 -25.37 25.57 5.93
N LEU A 672 -24.93 26.83 6.15
CA LEU A 672 -24.75 27.82 5.08
C LEU A 672 -23.73 27.35 4.03
N ARG A 673 -22.59 26.79 4.45
CA ARG A 673 -21.61 26.23 3.50
C ARG A 673 -22.15 25.05 2.71
N ARG A 674 -23.00 24.23 3.33
CA ARG A 674 -23.56 23.04 2.68
C ARG A 674 -24.68 23.42 1.69
N LEU A 675 -25.64 24.22 2.14
CA LEU A 675 -26.85 24.54 1.38
C LEU A 675 -26.69 25.75 0.47
N GLY A 676 -25.79 26.68 0.83
CA GLY A 676 -25.68 27.98 0.17
C GLY A 676 -26.53 29.03 0.87
N ASP A 677 -27.19 29.85 0.07
CA ASP A 677 -27.95 30.99 0.54
C ASP A 677 -29.21 30.56 1.27
N LEU A 678 -29.46 31.15 2.42
CA LEU A 678 -30.70 30.98 3.18
C LEU A 678 -31.29 32.34 3.52
N THR A 679 -32.61 32.48 3.42
CA THR A 679 -33.33 33.54 4.11
C THR A 679 -33.29 33.31 5.62
N GLU A 680 -33.54 34.35 6.42
CA GLU A 680 -33.60 34.20 7.88
C GLU A 680 -34.67 33.18 8.31
N ALA A 681 -35.82 33.17 7.62
CA ALA A 681 -36.89 32.20 7.88
C ALA A 681 -36.48 30.76 7.55
N GLU A 682 -35.75 30.56 6.44
CA GLU A 682 -35.19 29.24 6.08
C GLU A 682 -34.12 28.80 7.09
N ALA A 683 -33.29 29.72 7.57
CA ALA A 683 -32.30 29.43 8.61
C ALA A 683 -32.98 29.01 9.92
N GLU A 684 -34.08 29.67 10.32
CA GLU A 684 -34.83 29.34 11.54
C GLU A 684 -35.41 27.90 11.50
N GLN A 685 -35.87 27.45 10.33
CA GLN A 685 -36.33 26.06 10.14
C GLN A 685 -35.23 24.99 10.35
N ARG A 686 -33.96 25.40 10.28
CA ARG A 686 -32.77 24.54 10.40
C ARG A 686 -32.07 24.69 11.74
N VAL A 687 -32.66 25.43 12.67
CA VAL A 687 -32.17 25.60 14.04
C VAL A 687 -33.06 24.79 14.99
N ARG A 688 -32.47 24.20 16.05
CA ARG A 688 -33.22 23.43 17.05
C ARG A 688 -34.12 24.35 17.88
N GLU A 689 -35.22 23.80 18.37
CA GLU A 689 -36.12 24.50 19.28
C GLU A 689 -35.34 25.04 20.50
N GLY A 690 -35.59 26.30 20.86
CA GLY A 690 -34.87 27.00 21.94
C GLY A 690 -33.62 27.79 21.51
N TYR A 691 -33.23 27.71 20.23
CA TYR A 691 -32.18 28.53 19.63
C TYR A 691 -32.77 29.51 18.61
N SER A 692 -32.04 30.58 18.26
CA SER A 692 -32.48 31.61 17.31
C SER A 692 -31.46 31.76 16.18
N ALA A 693 -31.89 31.55 14.94
CA ALA A 693 -31.05 31.74 13.76
C ALA A 693 -30.59 33.19 13.64
N ALA A 694 -31.49 34.16 13.88
CA ALA A 694 -31.17 35.59 13.86
C ALA A 694 -29.99 35.94 14.79
N SER A 695 -30.01 35.43 16.03
CA SER A 695 -28.93 35.65 16.98
C SER A 695 -27.61 35.01 16.54
N MET A 696 -27.67 33.81 15.97
CA MET A 696 -26.49 33.09 15.49
C MET A 696 -25.88 33.77 14.26
N LEU A 697 -26.71 34.16 13.28
CA LEU A 697 -26.30 34.86 12.06
C LEU A 697 -25.68 36.22 12.36
N ALA A 698 -26.23 36.98 13.32
CA ALA A 698 -25.62 38.23 13.77
C ALA A 698 -24.20 38.02 14.32
N LYS A 699 -24.00 37.00 15.17
CA LYS A 699 -22.66 36.67 15.68
C LYS A 699 -21.70 36.22 14.58
N LEU A 700 -22.18 35.40 13.62
CA LEU A 700 -21.38 34.99 12.47
C LEU A 700 -20.99 36.16 11.58
N LYS A 701 -21.86 37.18 11.45
CA LYS A 701 -21.57 38.42 10.74
C LYS A 701 -20.50 39.24 11.44
N ASP A 702 -20.59 39.37 12.77
CA ASP A 702 -19.59 40.07 13.58
C ASP A 702 -18.22 39.39 13.46
N GLU A 703 -18.19 38.06 13.40
CA GLU A 703 -17.01 37.23 13.15
C GLU A 703 -16.57 37.19 11.67
N ARG A 704 -17.28 37.86 10.75
CA ARG A 704 -17.07 37.81 9.29
C ARG A 704 -17.06 36.39 8.70
N ARG A 705 -17.84 35.49 9.28
CA ARG A 705 -18.03 34.10 8.83
C ARG A 705 -19.30 33.90 8.02
N ALA A 706 -20.26 34.83 8.11
CA ALA A 706 -21.43 34.91 7.24
C ALA A 706 -21.65 36.35 6.77
N VAL A 707 -22.22 36.52 5.59
CA VAL A 707 -22.56 37.84 5.02
C VAL A 707 -23.96 37.85 4.45
N GLU A 708 -24.55 39.05 4.43
CA GLU A 708 -25.84 39.31 3.79
C GLU A 708 -25.63 39.75 2.35
N VAL A 709 -26.35 39.11 1.43
CA VAL A 709 -26.37 39.40 0.00
C VAL A 709 -27.82 39.50 -0.49
N ARG A 710 -28.02 40.09 -1.67
CA ARG A 710 -29.36 40.24 -2.26
C ARG A 710 -29.51 39.38 -3.51
N VAL A 711 -30.22 38.26 -3.39
CA VAL A 711 -30.43 37.31 -4.50
C VAL A 711 -31.89 37.37 -4.93
N ALA A 712 -32.14 37.52 -6.24
CA ALA A 712 -33.50 37.61 -6.81
C ALA A 712 -34.42 38.65 -6.11
N GLY A 713 -33.86 39.73 -5.56
CA GLY A 713 -34.60 40.80 -4.86
C GLY A 713 -34.79 40.60 -3.36
N GLU A 714 -34.47 39.43 -2.83
CA GLU A 714 -34.59 39.06 -1.41
C GLU A 714 -33.26 39.11 -0.67
N GLN A 715 -33.30 39.43 0.62
CA GLN A 715 -32.11 39.43 1.48
C GLN A 715 -31.83 38.01 1.97
N ARG A 716 -30.61 37.54 1.73
CA ARG A 716 -30.18 36.17 2.05
C ARG A 716 -28.81 36.16 2.72
N TRP A 717 -28.58 35.15 3.54
CA TRP A 717 -27.34 34.89 4.23
C TRP A 717 -26.55 33.83 3.48
N ILE A 718 -25.27 34.08 3.26
CA ILE A 718 -24.30 33.11 2.72
C ILE A 718 -23.12 32.97 3.66
N ALA A 719 -22.39 31.86 3.58
CA ALA A 719 -21.09 31.79 4.23
C ALA A 719 -20.15 32.85 3.60
N ALA A 720 -19.33 33.51 4.42
CA ALA A 720 -18.44 34.57 3.96
C ALA A 720 -17.47 34.12 2.85
N GLN A 721 -17.12 32.84 2.86
CA GLN A 721 -16.23 32.20 1.89
C GLN A 721 -16.84 32.10 0.49
N ASP A 722 -18.17 32.03 0.41
CA ASP A 722 -18.91 31.96 -0.86
C ASP A 722 -19.11 33.34 -1.48
N GLY A 723 -18.54 34.40 -0.91
CA GLY A 723 -18.64 35.76 -1.43
C GLY A 723 -18.25 35.83 -2.92
N GLY A 724 -17.06 35.34 -3.27
CA GLY A 724 -16.60 35.26 -4.66
C GLY A 724 -17.54 34.43 -5.56
N LEU A 725 -18.01 33.28 -5.06
CA LEU A 725 -18.94 32.41 -5.78
C LEU A 725 -20.24 33.14 -6.16
N TYR A 726 -20.90 33.80 -5.21
CA TYR A 726 -22.17 34.51 -5.46
C TYR A 726 -21.96 35.76 -6.32
N ARG A 727 -20.85 36.48 -6.12
CA ARG A 727 -20.47 37.61 -6.97
C ARG A 727 -20.35 37.18 -8.43
N ASP A 728 -19.61 36.09 -8.68
CA ASP A 728 -19.26 35.68 -10.04
C ASP A 728 -20.38 34.87 -10.72
N ALA A 729 -21.15 34.10 -9.96
CA ALA A 729 -22.28 33.30 -10.49
C ALA A 729 -23.51 34.15 -10.79
N LEU A 730 -23.85 35.09 -9.91
CA LEU A 730 -25.15 35.78 -9.92
C LEU A 730 -25.02 37.31 -10.07
N GLY A 731 -23.79 37.86 -10.08
CA GLY A 731 -23.57 39.30 -10.17
C GLY A 731 -23.94 40.07 -8.89
N VAL A 732 -23.99 39.41 -7.73
CA VAL A 732 -24.44 40.05 -6.48
C VAL A 732 -23.31 40.88 -5.86
N PRO A 733 -23.56 42.13 -5.42
CA PRO A 733 -22.57 42.88 -4.66
C PRO A 733 -22.33 42.22 -3.30
N VAL A 734 -21.06 41.98 -2.98
CA VAL A 734 -20.63 41.39 -1.71
C VAL A 734 -20.16 42.51 -0.76
N PRO A 735 -20.46 42.45 0.56
CA PRO A 735 -20.01 43.45 1.52
C PRO A 735 -18.48 43.62 1.55
N SER A 736 -18.02 44.85 1.83
CA SER A 736 -16.60 45.14 2.00
C SER A 736 -16.04 44.54 3.31
N GLY A 737 -14.76 44.17 3.32
CA GLY A 737 -14.07 43.62 4.48
C GLY A 737 -13.97 42.09 4.54
N LEU A 738 -14.38 41.38 3.49
CA LEU A 738 -14.03 39.97 3.32
C LEU A 738 -12.54 39.83 2.99
N PRO A 739 -11.85 38.78 3.48
CA PRO A 739 -10.50 38.44 3.05
C PRO A 739 -10.41 38.29 1.53
N ASP A 740 -9.32 38.76 0.92
CA ASP A 740 -9.09 38.67 -0.53
C ASP A 740 -9.17 37.22 -1.04
N ALA A 741 -8.73 36.26 -0.22
CA ALA A 741 -8.83 34.83 -0.46
C ALA A 741 -10.28 34.31 -0.70
N PHE A 742 -11.30 34.98 -0.17
CA PHE A 742 -12.72 34.62 -0.38
C PHE A 742 -13.32 35.30 -1.62
N LEU A 743 -12.54 36.17 -2.26
CA LEU A 743 -12.93 36.94 -3.44
C LEU A 743 -12.17 36.50 -4.69
N GLU A 744 -11.32 35.48 -4.58
CA GLU A 744 -10.62 34.85 -5.70
C GLU A 744 -11.65 34.32 -6.72
N PRO A 745 -11.43 34.55 -8.03
CA PRO A 745 -12.33 34.05 -9.07
C PRO A 745 -12.41 32.52 -9.06
N LEU A 746 -13.62 31.98 -9.07
CA LEU A 746 -13.86 30.54 -9.19
C LEU A 746 -14.13 30.16 -10.65
N PRO A 747 -13.58 29.04 -11.15
CA PRO A 747 -13.94 28.52 -12.45
C PRO A 747 -15.40 28.05 -12.45
N GLU A 748 -16.15 28.41 -13.49
CA GLU A 748 -17.55 28.02 -13.70
C GLU A 748 -18.44 28.23 -12.45
N PRO A 749 -18.56 29.47 -11.96
CA PRO A 749 -19.20 29.76 -10.68
C PRO A 749 -20.69 29.37 -10.67
N LEU A 750 -21.38 29.49 -11.81
CA LEU A 750 -22.77 29.06 -11.95
C LEU A 750 -22.93 27.53 -11.88
N VAL A 751 -21.99 26.78 -12.48
CA VAL A 751 -21.99 25.30 -12.42
C VAL A 751 -21.74 24.83 -10.99
N SER A 752 -20.81 25.48 -10.27
CA SER A 752 -20.57 25.19 -8.86
C SER A 752 -21.84 25.45 -8.04
N LEU A 753 -22.48 26.62 -8.19
CA LEU A 753 -23.74 26.90 -7.49
C LEU A 753 -24.84 25.87 -7.79
N MET A 754 -24.97 25.40 -9.04
CA MET A 754 -25.92 24.34 -9.41
C MET A 754 -25.54 22.96 -8.86
N ARG A 755 -24.24 22.67 -8.74
CA ARG A 755 -23.75 21.46 -8.08
C ARG A 755 -24.12 21.43 -6.61
N ARG A 756 -23.96 22.55 -5.90
CA ARG A 756 -24.49 22.70 -4.52
C ARG A 756 -25.98 22.40 -4.47
N TYR A 757 -26.73 23.02 -5.39
CA TYR A 757 -28.17 22.90 -5.43
C TYR A 757 -28.58 21.43 -5.62
N GLY A 758 -28.01 20.73 -6.60
CA GLY A 758 -28.32 19.32 -6.87
C GLY A 758 -28.04 18.39 -5.71
N ARG A 759 -26.90 18.54 -5.02
CA ARG A 759 -26.53 17.69 -3.86
C ARG A 759 -27.35 17.91 -2.61
N THR A 760 -28.13 18.98 -2.56
CA THR A 760 -28.88 19.39 -1.37
C THR A 760 -30.39 19.28 -1.54
N HIS A 761 -30.87 19.03 -2.76
CA HIS A 761 -32.29 18.88 -3.06
C HIS A 761 -32.56 17.45 -3.56
N GLY A 762 -33.82 17.01 -3.42
CA GLY A 762 -34.29 15.84 -4.16
C GLY A 762 -34.37 16.13 -5.66
N PRO A 763 -34.98 15.27 -6.48
CA PRO A 763 -35.20 15.56 -7.89
C PRO A 763 -35.94 16.89 -8.07
N PHE A 764 -35.43 17.78 -8.92
CA PHE A 764 -35.95 19.14 -9.08
C PHE A 764 -36.14 19.52 -10.56
N PRO A 765 -37.22 20.23 -10.91
CA PRO A 765 -37.37 20.80 -12.25
C PRO A 765 -36.51 22.06 -12.41
N THR A 766 -36.13 22.41 -13.64
CA THR A 766 -35.33 23.61 -13.97
C THR A 766 -35.93 24.90 -13.38
N ALA A 767 -37.27 25.00 -13.31
CA ALA A 767 -37.95 26.19 -12.81
C ALA A 767 -37.61 26.53 -11.34
N GLN A 768 -37.29 25.53 -10.50
CA GLN A 768 -36.97 25.78 -9.09
C GLN A 768 -35.71 26.63 -8.90
N PRO A 769 -34.51 26.22 -9.39
CA PRO A 769 -33.31 27.05 -9.25
C PRO A 769 -33.40 28.35 -10.07
N VAL A 770 -34.11 28.38 -11.21
CA VAL A 770 -34.39 29.64 -11.93
C VAL A 770 -35.14 30.64 -11.05
N ASN A 771 -36.20 30.20 -10.37
CA ASN A 771 -36.96 31.05 -9.46
C ASN A 771 -36.14 31.42 -8.21
N ARG A 772 -35.30 30.50 -7.70
CA ARG A 772 -34.43 30.74 -6.55
C ARG A 772 -33.42 31.86 -6.84
N TYR A 773 -32.76 31.83 -7.99
CA TYR A 773 -31.63 32.70 -8.30
C TYR A 773 -31.97 33.89 -9.21
N GLY A 774 -33.10 33.85 -9.90
CA GLY A 774 -33.57 34.92 -10.79
C GLY A 774 -32.79 35.02 -12.11
N ILE A 775 -32.09 33.96 -12.51
CA ILE A 775 -31.29 33.87 -13.73
C ILE A 775 -31.55 32.54 -14.46
N ASP A 776 -31.19 32.47 -15.74
CA ASP A 776 -31.24 31.21 -16.49
C ASP A 776 -30.07 30.31 -16.10
N VAL A 777 -30.39 29.14 -15.53
CA VAL A 777 -29.42 28.14 -15.07
C VAL A 777 -29.41 26.89 -15.96
N GLU A 778 -30.30 26.79 -16.94
CA GLU A 778 -30.44 25.61 -17.80
C GLU A 778 -29.13 25.25 -18.55
N PRO A 779 -28.32 26.22 -19.04
CA PRO A 779 -27.03 25.90 -19.65
C PRO A 779 -26.07 25.17 -18.71
N ALA A 780 -26.02 25.57 -17.43
CA ALA A 780 -25.17 24.94 -16.42
C ALA A 780 -25.66 23.52 -16.08
N LEU A 781 -26.97 23.32 -15.94
CA LEU A 781 -27.55 22.00 -15.69
C LEU A 781 -27.29 21.03 -16.86
N LYS A 782 -27.41 21.49 -18.10
CA LYS A 782 -27.06 20.69 -19.30
C LYS A 782 -25.57 20.38 -19.39
N GLN A 783 -24.71 21.29 -18.93
CA GLN A 783 -23.27 21.03 -18.84
C GLN A 783 -22.98 19.93 -17.81
N MET A 784 -23.60 19.99 -16.64
CA MET A 784 -23.49 18.98 -15.58
C MET A 784 -24.01 17.60 -16.03
N GLU A 785 -25.11 17.55 -16.77
CA GLU A 785 -25.63 16.30 -17.36
C GLU A 785 -24.62 15.67 -18.33
N ARG A 786 -23.98 16.46 -19.18
CA ARG A 786 -22.93 15.97 -20.10
C ARG A 786 -21.69 15.49 -19.36
N ALA A 787 -21.38 16.10 -18.22
CA ALA A 787 -20.26 15.70 -17.36
C ALA A 787 -20.58 14.48 -16.48
N GLY A 788 -21.84 14.04 -16.42
CA GLY A 788 -22.30 12.96 -15.55
C GLY A 788 -22.51 13.37 -14.09
N ASP A 789 -22.44 14.68 -13.77
CA ASP A 789 -22.67 15.23 -12.43
C ASP A 789 -24.17 15.25 -12.04
N LEU A 790 -25.07 15.24 -13.03
CA LEU A 790 -26.51 15.18 -12.83
C LEU A 790 -27.14 14.17 -13.79
N VAL A 791 -28.17 13.48 -13.31
CA VAL A 791 -29.05 12.65 -14.13
C VAL A 791 -30.32 13.42 -14.44
N ARG A 792 -30.80 13.29 -15.69
CA ARG A 792 -32.07 13.85 -16.11
C ARG A 792 -33.08 12.74 -16.35
N GLY A 793 -34.18 12.76 -15.63
CA GLY A 793 -35.16 11.67 -15.67
C GLY A 793 -36.56 12.13 -15.32
N GLU A 794 -37.47 11.17 -15.35
CA GLU A 794 -38.82 11.30 -14.82
C GLU A 794 -38.79 10.72 -13.40
N LEU A 795 -38.49 11.57 -12.41
CA LEU A 795 -38.03 11.12 -11.09
C LEU A 795 -38.99 11.49 -9.95
N LEU A 796 -39.70 12.62 -10.06
CA LEU A 796 -40.69 12.99 -9.03
C LEU A 796 -41.97 12.15 -9.16
N PRO A 797 -42.44 11.51 -8.07
CA PRO A 797 -43.75 10.87 -8.05
C PRO A 797 -44.86 11.88 -8.38
N GLY A 798 -45.60 11.64 -9.47
CA GLY A 798 -46.65 12.55 -9.95
C GLY A 798 -46.17 13.81 -10.69
N GLY A 799 -44.87 13.91 -11.00
CA GLY A 799 -44.31 14.97 -11.85
C GLY A 799 -44.75 14.84 -13.32
N THR A 800 -44.88 15.98 -14.02
CA THR A 800 -45.27 16.03 -15.44
C THR A 800 -44.13 16.44 -16.38
N GLU A 801 -42.94 16.70 -15.83
CA GLU A 801 -41.76 17.17 -16.56
C GLU A 801 -40.54 16.30 -16.25
N ARG A 802 -39.41 16.52 -16.95
CA ARG A 802 -38.16 15.83 -16.63
C ARG A 802 -37.39 16.64 -15.60
N GLU A 803 -37.06 16.01 -14.49
CA GLU A 803 -36.30 16.58 -13.39
C GLU A 803 -34.81 16.25 -13.47
N TRP A 804 -34.02 17.05 -12.75
CA TRP A 804 -32.61 16.83 -12.51
C TRP A 804 -32.42 16.21 -11.13
N CYS A 805 -31.47 15.29 -10.98
CA CYS A 805 -31.11 14.72 -9.69
C CYS A 805 -29.61 14.44 -9.64
N ASP A 806 -29.02 14.58 -8.45
CA ASP A 806 -27.68 14.06 -8.16
C ASP A 806 -27.72 12.51 -8.29
N PRO A 807 -26.78 11.87 -9.03
CA PRO A 807 -26.81 10.44 -9.35
C PRO A 807 -26.75 9.46 -8.17
#